data_AF-A0A651GQ07-F1
#
_entry.id   AF-A0A651GQ07-F1
#
_cell.length_a   1.000
_cell.length_b   1.000
_cell.length_c   1.000
_cell.angle_alpha   90.00
_cell.angle_beta   90.00
_cell.angle_gamma   90.00
#
_symmetry.space_group_name_H-M   'P 1'
#
loop_
_entity.id
_entity.type
_entity.pdbx_description
1 polymer ?
#
loop_
_entity_poly.entity_id
_entity_poly.type
_entity_poly.pdbx_seq_one_letter_code
_entity_poly.pdbx_strand_id
1 'polypeptide(L)'
;MAARITYRNRLARVLYFFPFQLLWLQLKKNHLLLFFWLILFGIATKNVAVKFGVPDLMLYPEYLGESGPTAFFILGFSLGGFIMAFNIYTYILHAFRFPFLATISRPFAKFCINNFIIPFLFVAVYMRYSIDYQMRNEFLGGWEITMNMAAFLVGQSFFIIIALFYFFGTNKDIYKLTGKTEEELLAMRKKKIREKPSVRSKSKWYLTRSFKREWRVDTYLRTPFSVSLARPSYHYDKETIRSVFAQNHINATFFELVVIASFLIIGSFRENEIFVIPAMATTFLMFTMFLMLLSIFISWLRSWTFTILIVVFLLVNYSSTRYEWARIENHAYGLNYEVEPVPYNRTVIDSLRNDAANLQNDINHTIELLNNWRLRNMAGTTARNRKPKLVLLNTSGGGSRAAMWTYRVMQYHDSLLNGALMQRAAVITGSSGGMIGAAYARQLYMDYTEQEEPYYMHTQHMREIGSDVLNPILFSLATNDFFIRYQQFELEEGLIYTKDRSTSFERQLNQNTGGRLNKKLRDYRDAEFRGEIPMMIFSPTIIDDSRRLMIGAQPLSYLVQNKPFGKMNHKPITENVEFGRLFAEQGADNIGFLSVLRMNATFPYVMPSVSMPSEPKIQVMDAGLRDNFGLRNTLQFMAAFRNWISTNTSGVVIVHIRDKEKDFETEQQSDLSIIQSLINPLGSVYGNFTKVQDYTHDQMLQYTSLYFDHPVDVVSFELFYDTEQPISLSWHLTSLEKKNIKRSVHHPKNAESTKRLRALLAQ
;
A
#
# COMPACT_ATOMS: atom_id res chain seq x y z
N MET A 1 55.47 14.41 -34.22
CA MET A 1 54.60 14.32 -35.42
C MET A 1 53.23 13.81 -34.98
N ALA A 2 52.21 14.68 -34.89
CA ALA A 2 50.87 14.27 -34.48
C ALA A 2 50.17 13.62 -35.68
N ALA A 3 50.02 12.30 -35.65
CA ALA A 3 49.30 11.55 -36.69
C ALA A 3 47.86 12.08 -36.82
N ARG A 4 47.47 12.55 -38.01
CA ARG A 4 46.09 12.98 -38.30
C ARG A 4 45.15 11.80 -38.08
N ILE A 5 44.30 11.89 -37.06
CA ILE A 5 43.30 10.87 -36.73
C ILE A 5 42.30 10.79 -37.89
N THR A 6 42.29 9.67 -38.60
CA THR A 6 41.36 9.35 -39.69
C THR A 6 39.90 9.38 -39.22
N TYR A 7 38.96 9.74 -40.12
CA TYR A 7 37.52 9.75 -39.81
C TYR A 7 37.02 8.40 -39.26
N ARG A 8 37.48 7.28 -39.83
CA ARG A 8 37.22 5.93 -39.32
C ARG A 8 37.66 5.73 -37.87
N ASN A 9 38.80 6.30 -37.47
CA ASN A 9 39.32 6.23 -36.10
C ASN A 9 38.52 7.12 -35.15
N ARG A 10 37.99 8.25 -35.61
CA ARG A 10 37.07 9.09 -34.81
C ARG A 10 35.74 8.37 -34.58
N LEU A 11 35.17 7.78 -35.63
CA LEU A 11 33.92 7.01 -35.55
C LEU A 11 34.07 5.78 -34.63
N ALA A 12 35.15 5.01 -34.77
CA ALA A 12 35.43 3.88 -33.90
C ALA A 12 35.57 4.31 -32.42
N ARG A 13 36.23 5.44 -32.14
CA ARG A 13 36.36 5.96 -30.77
C ARG A 13 35.03 6.38 -30.15
N VAL A 14 34.07 6.85 -30.95
CA VAL A 14 32.71 7.16 -30.49
C VAL A 14 31.90 5.87 -30.28
N LEU A 15 31.95 4.92 -31.22
CA LEU A 15 31.22 3.66 -31.09
C LEU A 15 31.73 2.83 -29.91
N TYR A 16 33.05 2.71 -29.74
CA TYR A 16 33.69 2.01 -28.62
C TYR A 16 33.96 2.92 -27.41
N PHE A 17 33.13 3.95 -27.25
CA PHE A 17 33.12 4.79 -26.05
C PHE A 17 32.52 4.02 -24.88
N PHE A 18 33.22 4.01 -23.75
CA PHE A 18 32.90 3.14 -22.63
C PHE A 18 31.44 3.26 -22.12
N PRO A 19 30.84 4.47 -21.99
CA PRO A 19 29.43 4.60 -21.63
C PRO A 19 28.46 3.89 -22.57
N PHE A 20 28.66 3.95 -23.89
CA PHE A 20 27.81 3.27 -24.86
C PHE A 20 28.01 1.76 -24.82
N GLN A 21 29.25 1.31 -24.61
CA GLN A 21 29.55 -0.11 -24.44
C GLN A 21 28.94 -0.68 -23.15
N LEU A 22 28.89 0.10 -22.08
CA LEU A 22 28.19 -0.25 -20.85
C LEU A 22 26.67 -0.29 -21.06
N LEU A 23 26.07 0.69 -21.71
CA LEU A 23 24.65 0.68 -22.05
C LEU A 23 24.28 -0.58 -22.85
N TRP A 24 25.07 -0.90 -23.88
CA TRP A 24 24.87 -2.11 -24.68
C TRP A 24 25.04 -3.40 -23.86
N LEU A 25 26.01 -3.41 -22.94
CA LEU A 25 26.18 -4.52 -22.00
C LEU A 25 24.92 -4.69 -21.13
N GLN A 26 24.34 -3.61 -20.62
CA GLN A 26 23.10 -3.67 -19.82
C GLN A 26 21.98 -4.32 -20.63
N LEU A 27 21.73 -3.81 -21.85
CA LEU A 27 20.70 -4.34 -22.76
C LEU A 27 20.91 -5.82 -23.11
N LYS A 28 22.16 -6.25 -23.26
CA LYS A 28 22.47 -7.61 -23.67
C LYS A 28 22.44 -8.63 -22.53
N LYS A 29 22.76 -8.22 -21.29
CA LYS A 29 23.06 -9.17 -20.21
C LYS A 29 22.33 -8.94 -18.90
N ASN A 30 21.75 -7.77 -18.65
CA ASN A 30 21.18 -7.39 -17.36
C ASN A 30 19.67 -7.11 -17.44
N HIS A 31 18.91 -8.02 -18.03
CA HIS A 31 17.46 -7.88 -18.20
C HIS A 31 16.72 -7.67 -16.87
N LEU A 32 17.10 -8.39 -15.81
CA LEU A 32 16.51 -8.22 -14.48
C LEU A 32 16.75 -6.81 -13.91
N LEU A 33 17.96 -6.28 -14.10
CA LEU A 33 18.32 -4.93 -13.65
C LEU A 33 17.54 -3.86 -14.43
N LEU A 34 17.38 -4.06 -15.73
CA LEU A 34 16.59 -3.20 -16.60
C LEU A 34 15.10 -3.26 -16.28
N PHE A 35 14.60 -4.40 -15.82
CA PHE A 35 13.23 -4.54 -15.36
C PHE A 35 12.93 -3.63 -14.16
N PHE A 36 13.83 -3.56 -13.17
CA PHE A 36 13.68 -2.60 -12.05
C PHE A 36 13.65 -1.15 -12.55
N TRP A 37 14.56 -0.78 -13.46
CA TRP A 37 14.53 0.56 -14.06
C TRP A 37 13.24 0.83 -14.83
N LEU A 38 12.75 -0.14 -15.62
CA LEU A 38 11.51 -0.02 -16.39
C LEU A 38 10.31 0.27 -15.47
N ILE A 39 10.20 -0.45 -14.34
CA ILE A 39 9.17 -0.19 -13.34
C ILE A 39 9.27 1.24 -12.81
N LEU A 40 10.47 1.68 -12.42
CA LEU A 40 10.67 3.03 -11.89
C LEU A 40 10.35 4.12 -12.91
N PHE A 41 10.77 3.96 -14.17
CA PHE A 41 10.37 4.86 -15.26
C PHE A 41 8.86 4.85 -15.47
N GLY A 42 8.23 3.67 -15.43
CA GLY A 42 6.78 3.52 -15.56
C GLY A 42 6.01 4.24 -14.46
N ILE A 43 6.50 4.18 -13.21
CA ILE A 43 5.91 4.91 -12.08
C ILE A 43 6.11 6.42 -12.26
N ALA A 44 7.34 6.87 -12.51
CA ALA A 44 7.65 8.29 -12.68
C ALA A 44 6.87 8.97 -13.82
N THR A 45 6.63 8.23 -14.90
CA THR A 45 5.91 8.72 -16.09
C THR A 45 4.40 8.54 -16.01
N LYS A 46 3.86 8.07 -14.88
CA LYS A 46 2.43 7.77 -14.68
C LYS A 46 1.87 6.74 -15.68
N ASN A 47 2.67 5.73 -16.05
CA ASN A 47 2.23 4.61 -16.90
C ASN A 47 1.95 3.32 -16.09
N VAL A 48 2.41 3.26 -14.83
CA VAL A 48 2.26 2.09 -13.96
C VAL A 48 1.54 2.49 -12.68
N ALA A 49 0.55 1.69 -12.28
CA ALA A 49 -0.17 1.79 -11.00
C ALA A 49 -0.83 3.16 -10.68
N VAL A 50 -1.19 3.94 -11.71
CA VAL A 50 -1.84 5.27 -11.56
C VAL A 50 -3.14 5.18 -10.76
N LYS A 51 -3.99 4.17 -11.01
CA LYS A 51 -5.27 4.00 -10.30
C LYS A 51 -5.10 3.85 -8.78
N PHE A 52 -3.91 3.49 -8.31
CA PHE A 52 -3.58 3.28 -6.90
C PHE A 52 -2.75 4.42 -6.29
N GLY A 53 -2.56 5.54 -6.99
CA GLY A 53 -1.80 6.70 -6.49
C GLY A 53 -0.31 6.46 -6.26
N VAL A 54 0.27 5.38 -6.78
CA VAL A 54 1.70 5.06 -6.58
C VAL A 54 2.64 6.13 -7.16
N PRO A 55 2.38 6.71 -8.35
CA PRO A 55 3.19 7.81 -8.87
C PRO A 55 3.23 9.02 -7.93
N ASP A 56 2.16 9.29 -7.20
CA ASP A 56 2.02 10.47 -6.35
C ASP A 56 3.03 10.42 -5.20
N LEU A 57 3.18 9.26 -4.57
CA LEU A 57 4.18 8.97 -3.55
C LEU A 57 5.64 9.16 -4.03
N MET A 58 5.85 9.10 -5.35
CA MET A 58 7.17 9.29 -5.96
C MET A 58 7.41 10.76 -6.28
N LEU A 59 6.45 11.39 -6.93
CA LEU A 59 6.57 12.74 -7.47
C LEU A 59 6.46 13.80 -6.37
N TYR A 60 5.80 13.47 -5.26
CA TYR A 60 5.65 14.32 -4.08
C TYR A 60 5.73 13.50 -2.78
N PRO A 61 6.94 13.11 -2.34
CA PRO A 61 7.12 12.28 -1.15
C PRO A 61 6.72 13.03 0.13
N GLU A 62 6.16 12.31 1.09
CA GLU A 62 5.84 12.82 2.44
C GLU A 62 6.72 12.18 3.51
N TYR A 63 7.10 12.97 4.51
CA TYR A 63 7.84 12.54 5.70
C TYR A 63 7.28 13.29 6.91
N LEU A 64 6.93 12.57 7.99
CA LEU A 64 6.26 13.13 9.17
C LEU A 64 4.96 13.90 8.86
N GLY A 65 4.19 13.41 7.88
CA GLY A 65 2.91 14.01 7.47
C GLY A 65 3.03 15.28 6.64
N GLU A 66 4.25 15.71 6.30
CA GLU A 66 4.51 16.89 5.47
C GLU A 66 5.39 16.53 4.27
N SER A 67 5.17 17.22 3.15
CA SER A 67 6.08 17.16 2.01
C SER A 67 6.93 18.42 1.97
N GLY A 68 8.23 18.26 1.75
CA GLY A 68 9.17 19.36 1.71
C GLY A 68 10.61 18.90 1.48
N PRO A 69 11.60 19.82 1.59
CA PRO A 69 12.99 19.54 1.23
C PRO A 69 13.56 18.30 1.92
N THR A 70 13.18 18.04 3.18
CA THR A 70 13.61 16.85 3.93
C THR A 70 13.11 15.55 3.31
N ALA A 71 11.82 15.46 2.93
CA ALA A 71 11.26 14.28 2.28
C ALA A 71 11.94 14.02 0.93
N PHE A 72 12.15 15.09 0.14
CA PHE A 72 12.88 15.02 -1.12
C PHE A 72 14.35 14.63 -0.95
N PHE A 73 15.03 15.11 0.09
CA PHE A 73 16.39 14.70 0.43
C PHE A 73 16.48 13.19 0.72
N ILE A 74 15.56 12.64 1.54
CA ILE A 74 15.52 11.20 1.85
C ILE A 74 15.24 10.37 0.59
N LEU A 75 14.32 10.84 -0.26
CA LEU A 75 14.04 10.21 -1.55
C LEU A 75 15.26 10.23 -2.48
N GLY A 76 15.98 11.36 -2.54
CA GLY A 76 17.23 11.48 -3.28
C GLY A 76 18.31 10.54 -2.74
N PHE A 77 18.48 10.50 -1.42
CA PHE A 77 19.46 9.66 -0.73
C PHE A 77 19.26 8.18 -1.02
N SER A 78 18.03 7.70 -0.91
CA SER A 78 17.65 6.31 -1.23
C SER A 78 17.83 5.97 -2.72
N LEU A 79 17.50 6.90 -3.64
CA LEU A 79 17.82 6.74 -5.05
C LEU A 79 19.34 6.67 -5.30
N GLY A 80 20.13 7.48 -4.60
CA GLY A 80 21.59 7.40 -4.62
C GLY A 80 22.08 6.00 -4.20
N GLY A 81 21.46 5.42 -3.17
CA GLY A 81 21.63 4.02 -2.76
C GLY A 81 21.38 3.04 -3.89
N PHE A 82 20.23 3.15 -4.55
CA PHE A 82 19.86 2.29 -5.68
C PHE A 82 20.81 2.43 -6.87
N ILE A 83 21.24 3.65 -7.21
CA ILE A 83 22.22 3.90 -8.27
C ILE A 83 23.57 3.25 -7.93
N MET A 84 24.00 3.33 -6.67
CA MET A 84 25.24 2.68 -6.24
C MET A 84 25.11 1.16 -6.26
N ALA A 85 23.98 0.60 -5.83
CA ALA A 85 23.68 -0.83 -5.92
C ALA A 85 23.71 -1.32 -7.39
N PHE A 86 23.07 -0.58 -8.30
CA PHE A 86 23.11 -0.82 -9.75
C PHE A 86 24.56 -0.88 -10.28
N ASN A 87 25.40 0.06 -9.85
CA ASN A 87 26.80 0.10 -10.24
C ASN A 87 27.62 -1.03 -9.65
N ILE A 88 27.44 -1.34 -8.37
CA ILE A 88 28.14 -2.43 -7.67
C ILE A 88 27.79 -3.77 -8.30
N TYR A 89 26.50 -4.05 -8.46
CA TYR A 89 25.99 -5.27 -9.10
C TYR A 89 26.60 -5.47 -10.50
N THR A 90 26.56 -4.42 -11.34
CA THR A 90 27.13 -4.50 -12.69
C THR A 90 28.64 -4.68 -12.65
N TYR A 91 29.35 -3.98 -11.76
CA TYR A 91 30.79 -4.07 -11.62
C TYR A 91 31.23 -5.49 -11.22
N ILE A 92 30.61 -6.08 -10.20
CA ILE A 92 30.88 -7.46 -9.75
C ILE A 92 30.67 -8.47 -10.89
N LEU A 93 29.57 -8.33 -11.64
CA LEU A 93 29.23 -9.28 -12.69
C LEU A 93 29.98 -9.07 -13.99
N HIS A 94 30.46 -7.87 -14.30
CA HIS A 94 30.97 -7.55 -15.63
C HIS A 94 32.30 -6.79 -15.70
N ALA A 95 32.85 -6.25 -14.61
CA ALA A 95 34.10 -5.48 -14.67
C ALA A 95 35.27 -6.29 -15.25
N PHE A 96 35.31 -7.61 -15.02
CA PHE A 96 36.34 -8.49 -15.61
C PHE A 96 36.33 -8.49 -17.16
N ARG A 97 35.24 -8.08 -17.81
CA ARG A 97 35.18 -7.96 -19.28
C ARG A 97 35.89 -6.71 -19.79
N PHE A 98 36.25 -5.79 -18.90
CA PHE A 98 36.95 -4.54 -19.17
C PHE A 98 38.29 -4.49 -18.43
N PRO A 99 39.29 -5.30 -18.85
CA PRO A 99 40.60 -5.37 -18.19
C PRO A 99 41.32 -4.03 -18.00
N PHE A 100 41.10 -3.07 -18.92
CA PHE A 100 41.73 -1.73 -18.85
C PHE A 100 41.40 -1.00 -17.54
N LEU A 101 40.27 -1.29 -16.89
CA LEU A 101 39.89 -0.69 -15.60
C LEU A 101 40.94 -0.97 -14.52
N ALA A 102 41.53 -2.17 -14.49
CA ALA A 102 42.55 -2.53 -13.50
C ALA A 102 43.85 -1.72 -13.64
N THR A 103 44.04 -1.04 -14.77
CA THR A 103 45.23 -0.22 -15.07
C THR A 103 45.06 1.25 -14.68
N ILE A 104 43.86 1.65 -14.24
CA ILE A 104 43.52 3.04 -13.94
C ILE A 104 43.35 3.21 -12.43
N SER A 105 43.72 4.38 -11.91
CA SER A 105 43.45 4.73 -10.52
C SER A 105 41.95 4.81 -10.25
N ARG A 106 41.52 4.26 -9.10
CA ARG A 106 40.12 4.25 -8.65
C ARG A 106 39.17 3.60 -9.69
N PRO A 107 39.36 2.31 -10.02
CA PRO A 107 38.65 1.62 -11.11
C PRO A 107 37.13 1.67 -10.98
N PHE A 108 36.62 1.48 -9.77
CA PHE A 108 35.19 1.51 -9.49
C PHE A 108 34.55 2.88 -9.77
N ALA A 109 35.19 3.97 -9.33
CA ALA A 109 34.65 5.31 -9.60
C ALA A 109 34.65 5.67 -11.09
N LYS A 110 35.67 5.23 -11.85
CA LYS A 110 35.66 5.38 -13.31
C LYS A 110 34.53 4.57 -13.94
N PHE A 111 34.27 3.37 -13.42
CA PHE A 111 33.14 2.56 -13.85
C PHE A 111 31.81 3.30 -13.61
N CYS A 112 31.57 3.83 -12.40
CA CYS A 112 30.36 4.59 -12.07
C CYS A 112 30.15 5.80 -12.98
N ILE A 113 31.20 6.62 -13.19
CA ILE A 113 31.13 7.81 -14.06
C ILE A 113 30.74 7.42 -15.49
N ASN A 114 31.17 6.25 -15.97
CA ASN A 114 30.86 5.81 -17.34
C ASN A 114 29.52 5.04 -17.43
N ASN A 115 29.03 4.46 -16.34
CA ASN A 115 27.74 3.76 -16.27
C ASN A 115 26.59 4.70 -15.86
N PHE A 116 26.63 5.96 -16.30
CA PHE A 116 25.72 7.02 -15.84
C PHE A 116 24.45 7.18 -16.68
N ILE A 117 24.41 6.66 -17.92
CA ILE A 117 23.36 6.98 -18.89
C ILE A 117 21.95 6.66 -18.37
N ILE A 118 21.73 5.45 -17.85
CA ILE A 118 20.42 5.04 -17.33
C ILE A 118 20.04 5.86 -16.07
N PRO A 119 20.89 5.94 -15.02
CA PRO A 119 20.61 6.80 -13.86
C PRO A 119 20.32 8.26 -14.21
N PHE A 120 21.12 8.85 -15.11
CA PHE A 120 20.97 10.24 -15.50
C PHE A 120 19.65 10.49 -16.24
N LEU A 121 19.33 9.61 -17.20
CA LEU A 121 18.06 9.70 -17.92
C LEU A 121 16.87 9.60 -16.95
N PHE A 122 16.95 8.70 -15.97
CA PHE A 122 15.92 8.55 -14.96
C PHE A 122 15.75 9.81 -14.12
N VAL A 123 16.84 10.38 -13.60
CA VAL A 123 16.80 11.63 -12.82
C VAL A 123 16.19 12.77 -13.65
N ALA A 124 16.57 12.90 -14.92
CA ALA A 124 16.03 13.93 -15.80
C ALA A 124 14.51 13.77 -16.03
N VAL A 125 14.05 12.53 -16.29
CA VAL A 125 12.63 12.23 -16.43
C VAL A 125 11.89 12.49 -15.12
N TYR A 126 12.41 11.99 -14.00
CA TYR A 126 11.83 12.20 -12.67
C TYR A 126 11.67 13.68 -12.35
N MET A 127 12.71 14.50 -12.49
CA MET A 127 12.63 15.94 -12.18
C MET A 127 11.57 16.63 -13.05
N ARG A 128 11.51 16.30 -14.35
CA ARG A 128 10.49 16.88 -15.25
C ARG A 128 9.08 16.57 -14.74
N TYR A 129 8.79 15.30 -14.44
CA TYR A 129 7.46 14.90 -14.00
C TYR A 129 7.14 15.38 -12.58
N SER A 130 8.13 15.44 -11.67
CA SER A 130 7.94 15.92 -10.30
C SER A 130 7.69 17.43 -10.26
N ILE A 131 8.38 18.22 -11.10
CA ILE A 131 8.10 19.66 -11.24
C ILE A 131 6.68 19.88 -11.77
N ASP A 132 6.30 19.20 -12.86
CA ASP A 132 4.95 19.32 -13.44
C ASP A 132 3.86 18.92 -12.43
N TYR A 133 4.12 17.85 -11.68
CA TYR A 133 3.23 17.37 -10.62
C TYR A 133 3.07 18.38 -9.47
N GLN A 134 4.16 18.89 -8.91
CA GLN A 134 4.11 19.87 -7.82
C GLN A 134 3.38 21.16 -8.22
N MET A 135 3.52 21.59 -9.48
CA MET A 135 2.81 22.77 -9.99
C MET A 135 1.31 22.53 -10.15
N ARG A 136 0.93 21.38 -10.73
CA ARG A 136 -0.46 21.13 -11.15
C ARG A 136 -1.33 20.47 -10.08
N ASN A 137 -0.75 19.56 -9.30
CA ASN A 137 -1.48 18.73 -8.32
C ASN A 137 -1.37 19.29 -6.89
N GLU A 138 -0.22 19.87 -6.53
CA GLU A 138 0.04 20.36 -5.17
C GLU A 138 0.00 21.89 -5.05
N PHE A 139 -0.10 22.60 -6.18
CA PHE A 139 -0.21 24.06 -6.25
C PHE A 139 0.95 24.82 -5.57
N LEU A 140 2.17 24.26 -5.60
CA LEU A 140 3.34 24.85 -4.96
C LEU A 140 3.94 26.02 -5.74
N GLY A 141 4.60 26.92 -5.01
CA GLY A 141 5.35 28.04 -5.60
C GLY A 141 6.66 27.60 -6.25
N GLY A 142 7.14 28.34 -7.26
CA GLY A 142 8.38 28.00 -7.98
C GLY A 142 9.63 27.92 -7.08
N TRP A 143 9.68 28.71 -6.00
CA TRP A 143 10.75 28.65 -5.01
C TRP A 143 10.76 27.34 -4.22
N GLU A 144 9.60 26.91 -3.72
CA GLU A 144 9.43 25.66 -2.98
C GLU A 144 9.81 24.45 -3.84
N ILE A 145 9.36 24.45 -5.09
CA ILE A 145 9.71 23.41 -6.08
C ILE A 145 11.22 23.35 -6.30
N THR A 146 11.86 24.51 -6.45
CA THR A 146 13.31 24.59 -6.62
C THR A 146 14.04 24.03 -5.41
N MET A 147 13.57 24.33 -4.19
CA MET A 147 14.15 23.80 -2.96
C MET A 147 13.97 22.28 -2.82
N ASN A 148 12.79 21.77 -3.16
CA ASN A 148 12.51 20.34 -3.19
C ASN A 148 13.43 19.60 -4.17
N MET A 149 13.58 20.12 -5.40
CA MET A 149 14.47 19.52 -6.41
C MET A 149 15.95 19.63 -6.03
N ALA A 150 16.37 20.75 -5.45
CA ALA A 150 17.73 20.91 -4.95
C ALA A 150 18.03 19.91 -3.83
N ALA A 151 17.13 19.76 -2.86
CA ALA A 151 17.27 18.83 -1.75
C ALA A 151 17.34 17.37 -2.23
N PHE A 152 16.53 16.99 -3.24
CA PHE A 152 16.60 15.69 -3.89
C PHE A 152 17.99 15.42 -4.52
N LEU A 153 18.52 16.36 -5.30
CA LEU A 153 19.84 16.21 -5.93
C LEU A 153 20.97 16.18 -4.89
N VAL A 154 20.84 16.97 -3.82
CA VAL A 154 21.79 16.97 -2.70
C VAL A 154 21.77 15.63 -1.98
N GLY A 155 20.60 15.08 -1.66
CA GLY A 155 20.46 13.76 -1.03
C GLY A 155 21.08 12.65 -1.88
N GLN A 156 20.79 12.64 -3.18
CA GLN A 156 21.37 11.69 -4.13
C GLN A 156 22.90 11.78 -4.17
N SER A 157 23.41 13.01 -4.33
CA SER A 157 24.86 13.26 -4.40
C SER A 157 25.54 12.87 -3.09
N PHE A 158 24.91 13.14 -1.95
CA PHE A 158 25.42 12.84 -0.62
C PHE A 158 25.64 11.33 -0.44
N PHE A 159 24.66 10.47 -0.79
CA PHE A 159 24.86 9.02 -0.72
C PHE A 159 25.98 8.53 -1.64
N ILE A 160 25.99 9.01 -2.90
CA ILE A 160 27.02 8.63 -3.89
C ILE A 160 28.41 9.01 -3.37
N ILE A 161 28.56 10.20 -2.79
CA ILE A 161 29.81 10.68 -2.22
C ILE A 161 30.25 9.78 -1.06
N ILE A 162 29.37 9.43 -0.13
CA ILE A 162 29.66 8.49 0.97
C ILE A 162 30.16 7.14 0.42
N ALA A 163 29.45 6.58 -0.55
CA ALA A 163 29.82 5.31 -1.15
C ALA A 163 31.19 5.39 -1.87
N LEU A 164 31.44 6.46 -2.61
CA LEU A 164 32.72 6.68 -3.27
C LEU A 164 33.87 6.87 -2.27
N PHE A 165 33.66 7.59 -1.17
CA PHE A 165 34.66 7.73 -0.10
C PHE A 165 35.03 6.38 0.50
N TYR A 166 34.05 5.52 0.78
CA TYR A 166 34.30 4.14 1.23
C TYR A 166 35.20 3.38 0.24
N PHE A 167 34.86 3.41 -1.05
CA PHE A 167 35.64 2.70 -2.08
C PHE A 167 37.01 3.35 -2.36
N PHE A 168 37.18 4.66 -2.13
CA PHE A 168 38.49 5.32 -2.21
C PHE A 168 39.42 4.92 -1.07
N GLY A 169 38.87 4.71 0.13
CA GLY A 169 39.63 4.25 1.29
C GLY A 169 40.01 2.76 1.20
N THR A 170 39.10 1.91 0.70
CA THR A 170 39.25 0.46 0.76
C THR A 170 39.84 -0.17 -0.50
N ASN A 171 39.61 0.41 -1.70
CA ASN A 171 40.14 -0.16 -2.94
C ASN A 171 41.60 0.22 -3.17
N LYS A 172 42.44 -0.80 -3.34
CA LYS A 172 43.82 -0.62 -3.78
C LYS A 172 43.90 -0.85 -5.29
N ASP A 173 44.50 0.08 -6.00
CA ASP A 173 44.91 -0.04 -7.39
C ASP A 173 46.19 -0.88 -7.52
N ILE A 174 46.51 -1.28 -8.75
CA ILE A 174 47.66 -2.17 -9.02
C ILE A 174 48.97 -1.63 -8.44
N TYR A 175 49.13 -0.30 -8.43
CA TYR A 175 50.28 0.40 -7.86
C TYR A 175 50.35 0.25 -6.32
N LYS A 176 49.23 0.41 -5.60
CA LYS A 176 49.14 0.20 -4.15
C LYS A 176 49.24 -1.27 -3.74
N LEU A 177 48.79 -2.19 -4.59
CA LEU A 177 48.86 -3.64 -4.34
C LEU A 177 50.24 -4.23 -4.56
N THR A 178 50.98 -3.70 -5.55
CA THR A 178 52.31 -4.19 -5.90
C THR A 178 53.45 -3.38 -5.26
N GLY A 179 53.15 -2.20 -4.71
CA GLY A 179 54.13 -1.28 -4.12
C GLY A 179 55.08 -0.65 -5.14
N LYS A 180 54.77 -0.75 -6.43
CA LYS A 180 55.66 -0.40 -7.54
C LYS A 180 55.11 0.78 -8.34
N THR A 181 56.01 1.65 -8.77
CA THR A 181 55.72 2.79 -9.66
C THR A 181 55.49 2.32 -11.11
N GLU A 182 54.89 3.19 -11.94
CA GLU A 182 54.63 2.90 -13.37
C GLU A 182 55.93 2.54 -14.11
N GLU A 183 57.04 3.19 -13.77
CA GLU A 183 58.35 2.94 -14.36
C GLU A 183 58.96 1.61 -13.93
N GLU A 184 58.78 1.18 -12.67
CA GLU A 184 59.28 -0.11 -12.16
C GLU A 184 58.52 -1.31 -12.75
N LEU A 185 57.20 -1.17 -12.93
CA LEU A 185 56.37 -2.17 -13.61
C LEU A 185 56.77 -2.30 -15.09
N LEU A 186 57.06 -1.17 -15.75
CA LEU A 186 57.61 -1.14 -17.10
C LEU A 186 59.05 -1.69 -17.16
N ALA A 187 59.87 -1.54 -16.12
CA ALA A 187 61.22 -2.09 -16.07
C ALA A 187 61.23 -3.62 -15.91
N MET A 188 60.25 -4.21 -15.21
CA MET A 188 60.07 -5.67 -15.10
C MET A 188 59.79 -6.35 -16.46
N ARG A 189 59.34 -5.58 -17.47
CA ARG A 189 59.25 -6.01 -18.88
C ARG A 189 60.57 -6.51 -19.44
N LYS A 190 61.70 -5.88 -19.08
CA LYS A 190 63.02 -6.28 -19.59
C LYS A 190 63.55 -7.56 -18.92
N LYS A 191 63.12 -7.84 -17.69
CA LYS A 191 63.58 -9.01 -16.91
C LYS A 191 62.74 -10.27 -17.19
N LYS A 192 61.41 -10.15 -17.32
CA LYS A 192 60.49 -11.31 -17.52
C LYS A 192 60.53 -11.96 -18.91
N ILE A 193 61.23 -11.40 -19.91
CA ILE A 193 61.42 -12.05 -21.22
C ILE A 193 62.38 -13.26 -21.10
N ARG A 194 63.13 -13.41 -19.99
CA ARG A 194 64.13 -14.49 -19.82
C ARG A 194 63.73 -15.67 -18.92
N GLU A 195 62.59 -15.65 -18.24
CA GLU A 195 62.22 -16.73 -17.31
C GLU A 195 60.88 -17.39 -17.69
N LYS A 196 60.92 -18.71 -17.91
CA LYS A 196 59.74 -19.55 -18.08
C LYS A 196 58.93 -19.55 -16.77
N PRO A 197 57.59 -19.49 -16.82
CA PRO A 197 56.78 -19.42 -15.61
C PRO A 197 56.79 -20.78 -14.91
N SER A 198 57.25 -20.80 -13.65
CA SER A 198 57.15 -21.95 -12.77
C SER A 198 55.70 -22.15 -12.33
N VAL A 199 55.21 -23.37 -12.52
CA VAL A 199 53.88 -23.82 -12.14
C VAL A 199 53.89 -24.08 -10.63
N ARG A 200 53.38 -23.15 -9.83
CA ARG A 200 52.89 -23.40 -8.46
C ARG A 200 52.04 -22.23 -8.00
N SER A 201 50.75 -22.27 -8.33
CA SER A 201 49.75 -21.39 -7.71
C SER A 201 48.63 -22.27 -7.18
N LYS A 202 48.57 -22.40 -5.84
CA LYS A 202 47.51 -23.09 -5.11
C LYS A 202 46.16 -22.57 -5.61
N SER A 203 45.29 -23.50 -6.02
CA SER A 203 43.93 -23.23 -6.46
C SER A 203 43.19 -22.38 -5.43
N LYS A 204 43.14 -21.07 -5.67
CA LYS A 204 42.26 -20.15 -4.96
C LYS A 204 40.97 -20.00 -5.74
N TRP A 205 39.85 -20.09 -5.03
CA TRP A 205 38.49 -20.15 -5.55
C TRP A 205 38.17 -19.08 -6.61
N TYR A 206 38.81 -17.92 -6.61
CA TYR A 206 38.60 -16.82 -7.56
C TYR A 206 39.27 -16.95 -8.95
N LEU A 207 40.03 -18.02 -9.23
CA LEU A 207 40.88 -18.14 -10.44
C LEU A 207 40.19 -18.64 -11.73
N THR A 208 38.90 -19.00 -11.71
CA THR A 208 38.26 -19.83 -12.76
C THR A 208 37.44 -19.11 -13.85
N ARG A 209 37.32 -17.76 -13.84
CA ARG A 209 36.65 -17.04 -14.96
C ARG A 209 37.59 -16.93 -16.17
N SER A 210 37.37 -17.72 -17.21
CA SER A 210 38.15 -17.64 -18.45
C SER A 210 37.84 -16.34 -19.22
N PHE A 211 38.86 -15.53 -19.50
CA PHE A 211 38.80 -14.33 -20.34
C PHE A 211 38.70 -14.70 -21.83
N LYS A 212 37.70 -15.49 -22.25
CA LYS A 212 37.61 -15.94 -23.65
C LYS A 212 37.18 -14.83 -24.63
N ARG A 213 36.64 -13.69 -24.18
CA ARG A 213 36.34 -12.51 -25.02
C ARG A 213 36.44 -11.21 -24.22
N GLU A 214 37.54 -10.47 -24.38
CA GLU A 214 37.67 -9.10 -23.90
C GLU A 214 36.67 -8.20 -24.63
N TRP A 215 36.05 -7.26 -23.92
CA TRP A 215 35.12 -6.32 -24.51
C TRP A 215 35.89 -5.07 -24.98
N ARG A 216 35.86 -4.78 -26.28
CA ARG A 216 36.62 -3.67 -26.86
C ARG A 216 36.11 -2.32 -26.36
N VAL A 217 37.02 -1.49 -25.85
CA VAL A 217 36.78 -0.12 -25.41
C VAL A 217 37.98 0.72 -25.85
N ASP A 218 37.72 1.82 -26.57
CA ASP A 218 38.78 2.66 -27.14
C ASP A 218 38.91 4.01 -26.38
N THR A 219 37.79 4.55 -25.87
CA THR A 219 37.75 5.80 -25.09
C THR A 219 36.86 5.68 -23.85
N TYR A 220 37.14 6.45 -22.80
CA TYR A 220 36.34 6.50 -21.58
C TYR A 220 36.35 7.89 -20.94
N LEU A 221 35.36 8.19 -20.10
CA LEU A 221 35.37 9.39 -19.26
C LEU A 221 36.35 9.24 -18.11
N ARG A 222 37.43 10.03 -18.13
CA ARG A 222 38.37 10.14 -17.01
C ARG A 222 37.77 10.96 -15.88
N THR A 223 37.06 12.04 -16.19
CA THR A 223 36.25 12.82 -15.25
C THR A 223 34.89 13.04 -15.91
N PRO A 224 33.85 13.53 -15.20
CA PRO A 224 32.56 13.81 -15.81
C PRO A 224 32.64 14.69 -17.08
N PHE A 225 33.69 15.50 -17.22
CA PHE A 225 33.85 16.45 -18.32
C PHE A 225 35.08 16.19 -19.22
N SER A 226 35.84 15.11 -19.01
CA SER A 226 37.08 14.86 -19.77
C SER A 226 37.17 13.42 -20.30
N VAL A 227 37.46 13.25 -21.59
CA VAL A 227 37.65 11.95 -22.26
C VAL A 227 39.12 11.56 -22.30
N SER A 228 39.42 10.27 -22.10
CA SER A 228 40.77 9.69 -22.20
C SER A 228 40.77 8.40 -23.03
N LEU A 229 41.94 7.99 -23.50
CA LEU A 229 42.14 6.75 -24.25
C LEU A 229 42.26 5.56 -23.29
N ALA A 230 41.54 4.48 -23.59
CA ALA A 230 41.71 3.21 -22.89
C ALA A 230 43.04 2.57 -23.32
N ARG A 231 43.92 2.28 -22.37
CA ARG A 231 45.22 1.64 -22.64
C ARG A 231 45.07 0.10 -22.64
N PRO A 232 45.77 -0.62 -23.53
CA PRO A 232 45.75 -2.08 -23.52
C PRO A 232 46.31 -2.64 -22.20
N SER A 233 45.65 -3.64 -21.64
CA SER A 233 46.05 -4.30 -20.38
C SER A 233 46.98 -5.50 -20.57
N TYR A 234 47.40 -5.81 -21.80
CA TYR A 234 48.25 -6.96 -22.13
C TYR A 234 49.61 -6.98 -21.42
N HIS A 235 49.98 -5.87 -20.77
CA HIS A 235 51.26 -5.67 -20.09
C HIS A 235 51.29 -6.15 -18.63
N TYR A 236 50.14 -6.50 -18.04
CA TYR A 236 50.05 -6.95 -16.64
C TYR A 236 49.82 -8.45 -16.52
N ASP A 237 50.36 -9.05 -15.46
CA ASP A 237 50.13 -10.47 -15.17
C ASP A 237 48.63 -10.70 -14.90
N LYS A 238 48.06 -11.74 -15.52
CA LYS A 238 46.64 -12.08 -15.37
C LYS A 238 46.31 -12.34 -13.90
N GLU A 239 47.26 -12.81 -13.11
CA GLU A 239 47.09 -12.99 -11.65
C GLU A 239 46.96 -11.66 -10.89
N THR A 240 47.70 -10.62 -11.28
CA THR A 240 47.65 -9.29 -10.64
C THR A 240 46.37 -8.54 -11.00
N ILE A 241 45.90 -8.64 -12.26
CA ILE A 241 44.59 -8.09 -12.64
C ILE A 241 43.47 -8.78 -11.84
N ARG A 242 43.57 -10.09 -11.62
CA ARG A 242 42.60 -10.86 -10.84
C ARG A 242 42.59 -10.48 -9.37
N SER A 243 43.76 -10.22 -8.75
CA SER A 243 43.81 -9.83 -7.34
C SER A 243 43.16 -8.46 -7.10
N VAL A 244 43.32 -7.50 -8.02
CA VAL A 244 42.64 -6.19 -7.98
C VAL A 244 41.11 -6.37 -8.02
N PHE A 245 40.59 -7.16 -8.96
CA PHE A 245 39.14 -7.40 -9.04
C PHE A 245 38.60 -8.19 -7.85
N ALA A 246 39.34 -9.17 -7.33
CA ALA A 246 38.95 -9.94 -6.16
C ALA A 246 38.88 -9.08 -4.89
N GLN A 247 39.84 -8.17 -4.68
CA GLN A 247 39.79 -7.26 -3.54
C GLN A 247 38.61 -6.28 -3.66
N ASN A 248 38.43 -5.66 -4.82
CA ASN A 248 37.30 -4.74 -5.03
C ASN A 248 35.96 -5.44 -4.83
N HIS A 249 35.88 -6.71 -5.21
CA HIS A 249 34.70 -7.54 -4.97
C HIS A 249 34.45 -7.76 -3.47
N ILE A 250 35.47 -8.10 -2.68
CA ILE A 250 35.32 -8.31 -1.23
C ILE A 250 34.86 -7.01 -0.55
N ASN A 251 35.46 -5.87 -0.90
CA ASN A 251 35.08 -4.56 -0.37
C ASN A 251 33.63 -4.22 -0.74
N ALA A 252 33.22 -4.52 -1.97
CA ALA A 252 31.85 -4.32 -2.41
C ALA A 252 30.85 -5.19 -1.62
N THR A 253 31.16 -6.47 -1.41
CA THR A 253 30.33 -7.37 -0.59
C THR A 253 30.24 -6.87 0.86
N PHE A 254 31.32 -6.36 1.46
CA PHE A 254 31.27 -5.79 2.80
C PHE A 254 30.40 -4.53 2.86
N PHE A 255 30.53 -3.64 1.88
CA PHE A 255 29.66 -2.47 1.76
C PHE A 255 28.18 -2.86 1.64
N GLU A 256 27.86 -3.84 0.80
CA GLU A 256 26.51 -4.38 0.65
C GLU A 256 25.96 -4.88 1.99
N LEU A 257 26.74 -5.65 2.76
CA LEU A 257 26.35 -6.14 4.08
C LEU A 257 26.09 -5.01 5.09
N VAL A 258 26.94 -3.98 5.12
CA VAL A 258 26.76 -2.82 6.01
C VAL A 258 25.49 -2.06 5.66
N VAL A 259 25.23 -1.79 4.38
CA VAL A 259 24.02 -1.07 3.93
C VAL A 259 22.75 -1.87 4.27
N ILE A 260 22.75 -3.18 4.02
CA ILE A 260 21.64 -4.07 4.38
C ILE A 260 21.41 -4.05 5.89
N ALA A 261 22.47 -4.19 6.70
CA ALA A 261 22.37 -4.17 8.14
C ALA A 261 21.84 -2.82 8.67
N SER A 262 22.33 -1.70 8.15
CA SER A 262 21.83 -0.37 8.51
C SER A 262 20.33 -0.20 8.23
N PHE A 263 19.85 -0.70 7.09
CA PHE A 263 18.43 -0.64 6.75
C PHE A 263 17.57 -1.50 7.69
N LEU A 264 18.01 -2.72 8.02
CA LEU A 264 17.31 -3.59 8.98
C LEU A 264 17.30 -2.99 10.41
N ILE A 265 18.37 -2.32 10.82
CA ILE A 265 18.43 -1.60 12.09
C ILE A 265 17.41 -0.45 12.09
N ILE A 266 17.37 0.38 11.05
CA ILE A 266 16.36 1.45 10.93
C ILE A 266 14.94 0.87 10.95
N GLY A 267 14.71 -0.24 10.23
CA GLY A 267 13.43 -0.94 10.23
C GLY A 267 13.01 -1.47 11.61
N SER A 268 13.97 -1.81 12.48
CA SER A 268 13.69 -2.23 13.86
C SER A 268 13.07 -1.10 14.70
N PHE A 269 13.36 0.16 14.37
CA PHE A 269 12.83 1.35 15.05
C PHE A 269 11.62 1.97 14.34
N ARG A 270 10.94 1.24 13.44
CA ARG A 270 9.72 1.66 12.72
C ARG A 270 8.57 2.14 13.62
N GLU A 271 8.70 1.93 14.93
CA GLU A 271 7.70 2.37 15.87
C GLU A 271 7.70 3.87 16.11
N ASN A 272 8.86 4.50 15.95
CA ASN A 272 8.98 5.94 16.07
C ASN A 272 8.82 6.56 14.67
N GLU A 273 7.93 7.55 14.58
CA GLU A 273 7.56 8.25 13.34
C GLU A 273 8.77 8.81 12.59
N ILE A 274 9.84 9.19 13.32
CA ILE A 274 11.08 9.71 12.74
C ILE A 274 11.77 8.68 11.82
N PHE A 275 11.61 7.38 12.06
CA PHE A 275 12.22 6.35 11.22
C PHE A 275 11.34 5.90 10.05
N VAL A 276 10.08 6.36 9.99
CA VAL A 276 9.18 6.08 8.87
C VAL A 276 9.52 7.02 7.71
N ILE A 277 10.33 6.52 6.79
CA ILE A 277 10.74 7.26 5.59
C ILE A 277 9.66 7.23 4.49
N PRO A 278 9.72 8.12 3.48
CA PRO A 278 8.76 8.12 2.38
C PRO A 278 8.62 6.75 1.70
N ALA A 279 7.41 6.37 1.26
CA ALA A 279 7.14 5.07 0.64
C ALA A 279 8.06 4.76 -0.55
N MET A 280 8.29 5.74 -1.42
CA MET A 280 9.14 5.53 -2.59
C MET A 280 10.62 5.45 -2.26
N ALA A 281 11.07 6.13 -1.19
CA ALA A 281 12.41 5.93 -0.66
C ALA A 281 12.59 4.49 -0.16
N THR A 282 11.56 3.95 0.48
CA THR A 282 11.52 2.56 0.93
C THR A 282 11.56 1.59 -0.25
N THR A 283 10.82 1.87 -1.33
CA THR A 283 10.84 1.05 -2.55
C THR A 283 12.22 1.04 -3.21
N PHE A 284 12.91 2.19 -3.26
CA PHE A 284 14.30 2.25 -3.73
C PHE A 284 15.24 1.43 -2.86
N LEU A 285 15.09 1.48 -1.53
CA LEU A 285 15.90 0.68 -0.61
C LEU A 285 15.61 -0.81 -0.75
N MET A 286 14.34 -1.20 -0.94
CA MET A 286 13.95 -2.58 -1.21
C MET A 286 14.58 -3.10 -2.51
N PHE A 287 14.50 -2.34 -3.61
CA PHE A 287 15.18 -2.71 -4.86
C PHE A 287 16.70 -2.75 -4.70
N THR A 288 17.26 -1.82 -3.92
CA THR A 288 18.68 -1.83 -3.55
C THR A 288 19.05 -3.14 -2.86
N MET A 289 18.29 -3.55 -1.84
CA MET A 289 18.52 -4.80 -1.12
C MET A 289 18.39 -6.02 -2.02
N PHE A 290 17.36 -6.11 -2.87
CA PHE A 290 17.22 -7.23 -3.80
C PHE A 290 18.42 -7.35 -4.74
N LEU A 291 18.92 -6.22 -5.27
CA LEU A 291 20.12 -6.21 -6.10
C LEU A 291 21.37 -6.64 -5.32
N MET A 292 21.55 -6.13 -4.11
CA MET A 292 22.69 -6.46 -3.25
C MET A 292 22.67 -7.93 -2.80
N LEU A 293 21.53 -8.45 -2.35
CA LEU A 293 21.39 -9.87 -2.00
C LEU A 293 21.66 -10.76 -3.21
N LEU A 294 21.10 -10.43 -4.37
CA LEU A 294 21.38 -11.18 -5.59
C LEU A 294 22.85 -11.10 -6.00
N SER A 295 23.50 -9.93 -5.83
CA SER A 295 24.93 -9.74 -6.04
C SER A 295 25.76 -10.70 -5.17
N ILE A 296 25.44 -10.77 -3.88
CA ILE A 296 26.06 -11.68 -2.90
C ILE A 296 25.86 -13.15 -3.31
N PHE A 297 24.62 -13.55 -3.62
CA PHE A 297 24.33 -14.92 -4.02
C PHE A 297 25.03 -15.31 -5.33
N ILE A 298 25.10 -14.42 -6.33
CA ILE A 298 25.82 -14.70 -7.58
C ILE A 298 27.32 -14.80 -7.32
N SER A 299 27.85 -13.96 -6.43
CA SER A 299 29.26 -14.05 -6.04
C SER A 299 29.60 -15.41 -5.40
N TRP A 300 28.79 -15.86 -4.44
CA TRP A 300 29.08 -17.04 -3.65
C TRP A 300 28.74 -18.33 -4.39
N LEU A 301 27.55 -18.40 -5.02
CA LEU A 301 26.97 -19.61 -5.59
C LEU A 301 27.13 -19.73 -7.12
N ARG A 302 27.50 -18.63 -7.81
CA ARG A 302 27.79 -18.59 -9.25
C ARG A 302 26.64 -19.08 -10.11
N SER A 303 26.87 -20.07 -10.98
CA SER A 303 25.86 -20.60 -11.88
C SER A 303 24.74 -21.35 -11.14
N TRP A 304 24.95 -21.74 -9.87
CA TRP A 304 23.96 -22.42 -9.05
C TRP A 304 23.02 -21.47 -8.31
N THR A 305 23.24 -20.15 -8.38
CA THR A 305 22.43 -19.17 -7.64
C THR A 305 20.94 -19.34 -7.86
N PHE A 306 20.49 -19.40 -9.12
CA PHE A 306 19.06 -19.53 -9.40
C PHE A 306 18.50 -20.88 -8.96
N THR A 307 19.25 -21.97 -9.13
CA THR A 307 18.84 -23.31 -8.66
C THR A 307 18.68 -23.32 -7.14
N ILE A 308 19.63 -22.77 -6.40
CA ILE A 308 19.58 -22.72 -4.93
C ILE A 308 18.46 -21.79 -4.46
N LEU A 309 18.24 -20.63 -5.09
CA LEU A 309 17.13 -19.74 -4.76
C LEU A 309 15.77 -20.44 -4.94
N ILE A 310 15.61 -21.24 -6.01
CA ILE A 310 14.39 -22.04 -6.22
C ILE A 310 14.23 -23.09 -5.12
N VAL A 311 15.30 -23.81 -4.77
CA VAL A 311 15.25 -24.81 -3.68
C VAL A 311 14.92 -24.15 -2.34
N VAL A 312 15.54 -23.03 -2.00
CA VAL A 312 15.24 -22.26 -0.78
C VAL A 312 13.79 -21.80 -0.78
N PHE A 313 13.28 -21.28 -1.90
CA PHE A 313 11.88 -20.89 -2.03
C PHE A 313 10.93 -22.07 -1.78
N LEU A 314 11.20 -23.24 -2.38
CA LEU A 314 10.41 -24.45 -2.17
C LEU A 314 10.48 -24.94 -0.71
N LEU A 315 11.64 -24.83 -0.06
CA LEU A 315 11.79 -25.17 1.36
C LEU A 315 11.02 -24.19 2.26
N VAL A 316 11.09 -22.89 2.00
CA VAL A 316 10.32 -21.88 2.75
C VAL A 316 8.82 -22.13 2.57
N ASN A 317 8.36 -22.37 1.34
CA ASN A 317 6.96 -22.70 1.05
C ASN A 317 6.52 -24.01 1.71
N TYR A 318 7.36 -25.04 1.71
CA TYR A 318 7.06 -26.29 2.42
C TYR A 318 6.95 -26.05 3.93
N SER A 319 7.92 -25.34 4.52
CA SER A 319 7.93 -25.00 5.94
C SER A 319 6.72 -24.17 6.35
N SER A 320 6.32 -23.17 5.55
CA SER A 320 5.18 -22.30 5.85
C SER A 320 3.84 -23.05 5.87
N THR A 321 3.72 -24.19 5.18
CA THR A 321 2.49 -25.01 5.25
C THR A 321 2.44 -25.90 6.48
N ARG A 322 3.60 -26.32 7.01
CA ARG A 322 3.71 -27.36 8.05
C ARG A 322 3.97 -26.83 9.46
N TYR A 323 4.69 -25.73 9.59
CA TYR A 323 5.09 -25.20 10.89
C TYR A 323 4.41 -23.87 11.19
N GLU A 324 3.83 -23.74 12.38
CA GLU A 324 3.14 -22.53 12.81
C GLU A 324 4.06 -21.31 12.88
N TRP A 325 5.31 -21.49 13.34
CA TRP A 325 6.31 -20.41 13.38
C TRP A 325 6.69 -19.86 12.00
N ALA A 326 6.45 -20.63 10.93
CA ALA A 326 6.71 -20.23 9.55
C ALA A 326 5.44 -19.73 8.82
N ARG A 327 4.26 -19.80 9.47
CA ARG A 327 3.02 -19.27 8.93
C ARG A 327 2.97 -17.77 9.11
N ILE A 328 2.76 -17.07 8.00
CA ILE A 328 2.58 -15.63 7.99
C ILE A 328 1.09 -15.36 8.19
N GLU A 329 0.67 -15.17 9.43
CA GLU A 329 -0.71 -14.83 9.79
C GLU A 329 -0.80 -13.37 10.22
N ASN A 330 -1.97 -12.77 10.00
CA ASN A 330 -2.27 -11.41 10.44
C ASN A 330 -3.56 -11.52 11.24
N HIS A 331 -3.49 -11.19 12.53
CA HIS A 331 -4.56 -11.43 13.49
C HIS A 331 -5.49 -10.22 13.61
N ALA A 332 -6.71 -10.45 14.10
CA ALA A 332 -7.60 -9.41 14.58
C ALA A 332 -7.27 -9.16 16.05
N TYR A 333 -6.77 -7.97 16.37
CA TYR A 333 -6.31 -7.66 17.73
C TYR A 333 -7.49 -7.53 18.69
N GLY A 334 -7.38 -8.17 19.86
CA GLY A 334 -8.41 -8.33 20.88
C GLY A 334 -9.08 -9.71 20.89
N LEU A 335 -8.84 -10.57 19.89
CA LEU A 335 -9.25 -11.97 19.91
C LEU A 335 -8.17 -12.87 20.50
N ASN A 336 -8.58 -13.90 21.25
CA ASN A 336 -7.68 -14.92 21.76
C ASN A 336 -7.48 -16.05 20.73
N TYR A 337 -6.23 -16.25 20.30
CA TYR A 337 -5.83 -17.29 19.35
C TYR A 337 -5.18 -18.51 20.02
N GLU A 338 -5.00 -18.49 21.34
CA GLU A 338 -4.41 -19.58 22.12
C GLU A 338 -5.47 -20.58 22.64
N VAL A 339 -6.73 -20.16 22.69
CA VAL A 339 -7.87 -21.05 23.01
C VAL A 339 -8.20 -21.96 21.83
N GLU A 340 -8.97 -23.03 22.09
CA GLU A 340 -9.39 -23.97 21.05
C GLU A 340 -10.14 -23.21 19.92
N PRO A 341 -9.74 -23.39 18.66
CA PRO A 341 -10.36 -22.69 17.54
C PRO A 341 -11.80 -23.17 17.33
N VAL A 342 -12.71 -22.25 17.02
CA VAL A 342 -14.10 -22.62 16.80
C VAL A 342 -14.27 -23.46 15.52
N PRO A 343 -15.01 -24.58 15.54
CA PRO A 343 -15.26 -25.35 14.32
C PRO A 343 -16.06 -24.55 13.30
N TYR A 344 -15.46 -24.24 12.15
CA TYR A 344 -16.10 -23.55 11.04
C TYR A 344 -16.66 -24.56 10.03
N ASN A 345 -17.85 -25.07 10.33
CA ASN A 345 -18.53 -26.01 9.45
C ASN A 345 -20.02 -25.71 9.35
N ARG A 346 -20.67 -26.37 8.40
CA ARG A 346 -22.10 -26.17 8.14
C ARG A 346 -22.97 -26.46 9.37
N THR A 347 -22.61 -27.44 10.19
CA THR A 347 -23.42 -27.81 11.35
C THR A 347 -23.42 -26.72 12.42
N VAL A 348 -22.26 -26.11 12.71
CA VAL A 348 -22.16 -24.98 13.65
C VAL A 348 -22.84 -23.73 13.10
N ILE A 349 -22.63 -23.43 11.81
CA ILE A 349 -23.26 -22.24 11.23
C ILE A 349 -24.79 -22.40 11.15
N ASP A 350 -25.28 -23.59 10.78
CA ASP A 350 -26.71 -23.86 10.73
C ASP A 350 -27.33 -23.92 12.14
N SER A 351 -26.59 -24.33 13.19
CA SER A 351 -27.10 -24.29 14.57
C SER A 351 -27.27 -22.86 15.06
N LEU A 352 -26.29 -21.98 14.85
CA LEU A 352 -26.37 -20.56 15.17
C LEU A 352 -27.52 -19.88 14.42
N ARG A 353 -27.70 -20.19 13.13
CA ARG A 353 -28.82 -19.66 12.32
C ARG A 353 -30.19 -20.13 12.81
N ASN A 354 -30.31 -21.39 13.22
CA ASN A 354 -31.59 -22.02 13.51
C ASN A 354 -32.08 -21.81 14.95
N ASP A 355 -31.27 -21.19 15.81
CA ASP A 355 -31.64 -20.90 17.18
C ASP A 355 -32.74 -19.83 17.25
N ALA A 356 -33.97 -20.30 17.49
CA ALA A 356 -35.15 -19.44 17.57
C ALA A 356 -35.18 -18.59 18.85
N ALA A 357 -34.58 -19.05 19.95
CA ALA A 357 -34.56 -18.33 21.21
C ALA A 357 -33.63 -17.12 21.11
N ASN A 358 -32.42 -17.34 20.59
CA ASN A 358 -31.47 -16.26 20.29
C ASN A 358 -32.07 -15.23 19.32
N LEU A 359 -32.73 -15.69 18.26
CA LEU A 359 -33.42 -14.82 17.31
C LEU A 359 -34.48 -13.93 17.99
N GLN A 360 -35.34 -14.53 18.80
CA GLN A 360 -36.41 -13.78 19.45
C GLN A 360 -35.85 -12.78 20.47
N ASN A 361 -34.82 -13.17 21.23
CA ASN A 361 -34.15 -12.29 22.19
C ASN A 361 -33.52 -11.08 21.50
N ASP A 362 -32.81 -11.28 20.38
CA ASP A 362 -32.17 -10.19 19.65
C ASP A 362 -33.19 -9.25 18.99
N ILE A 363 -34.30 -9.79 18.48
CA ILE A 363 -35.40 -8.98 17.95
C ILE A 363 -35.99 -8.11 19.06
N ASN A 364 -36.27 -8.69 20.24
CA ASN A 364 -36.81 -7.95 21.38
C ASN A 364 -35.82 -6.87 21.85
N HIS A 365 -34.54 -7.23 21.99
CA HIS A 365 -33.47 -6.31 22.37
C HIS A 365 -33.34 -5.13 21.39
N THR A 366 -33.42 -5.41 20.09
CA THR A 366 -33.35 -4.35 19.07
C THR A 366 -34.62 -3.51 19.03
N ILE A 367 -35.80 -4.09 19.32
CA ILE A 367 -37.04 -3.32 19.48
C ILE A 367 -36.93 -2.36 20.67
N GLU A 368 -36.33 -2.77 21.79
CA GLU A 368 -36.09 -1.89 22.93
C GLU A 368 -35.14 -0.74 22.56
N LEU A 369 -34.05 -1.03 21.86
CA LEU A 369 -33.14 -0.02 21.31
C LEU A 369 -33.89 0.96 20.40
N LEU A 370 -34.71 0.46 19.48
CA LEU A 370 -35.52 1.29 18.58
C LEU A 370 -36.55 2.13 19.33
N ASN A 371 -37.12 1.61 20.43
CA ASN A 371 -37.99 2.38 21.30
C ASN A 371 -37.23 3.51 22.02
N ASN A 372 -36.01 3.27 22.49
CA ASN A 372 -35.15 4.30 23.07
C ASN A 372 -34.84 5.40 22.03
N TRP A 373 -34.45 4.99 20.82
CA TRP A 373 -34.26 5.89 19.68
C TRP A 373 -35.51 6.73 19.39
N ARG A 374 -36.69 6.10 19.39
CA ARG A 374 -37.97 6.77 19.15
C ARG A 374 -38.27 7.81 20.23
N LEU A 375 -38.09 7.45 21.50
CA LEU A 375 -38.34 8.35 22.64
C LEU A 375 -37.48 9.62 22.52
N ARG A 376 -36.19 9.47 22.20
CA ARG A 376 -35.28 10.60 21.99
C ARG A 376 -35.72 11.48 20.81
N ASN A 377 -36.07 10.86 19.69
CA ASN A 377 -36.52 11.58 18.49
C ASN A 377 -37.93 12.19 18.61
N MET A 378 -38.66 11.89 19.69
CA MET A 378 -39.94 12.53 20.02
C MET A 378 -39.82 13.62 21.10
N ALA A 379 -38.72 13.67 21.86
CA ALA A 379 -38.55 14.46 23.09
C ALA A 379 -38.55 16.00 22.94
N GLY A 380 -38.68 16.53 21.72
CA GLY A 380 -38.79 17.97 21.43
C GLY A 380 -40.03 18.38 20.62
N THR A 381 -40.93 17.43 20.32
CA THR A 381 -42.09 17.67 19.46
C THR A 381 -43.34 17.96 20.28
N THR A 382 -43.86 19.19 20.20
CA THR A 382 -45.16 19.58 20.81
C THR A 382 -46.38 18.96 20.10
N ALA A 383 -46.19 18.41 18.90
CA ALA A 383 -47.23 17.72 18.14
C ALA A 383 -47.32 16.24 18.56
N ARG A 384 -48.35 15.89 19.33
CA ARG A 384 -48.65 14.52 19.83
C ARG A 384 -48.75 13.41 18.75
N ASN A 385 -48.72 13.75 17.46
CA ASN A 385 -48.98 12.82 16.35
C ASN A 385 -47.92 12.78 15.24
N ARG A 386 -46.76 13.45 15.36
CA ARG A 386 -45.74 13.44 14.30
C ARG A 386 -44.70 12.33 14.55
N LYS A 387 -44.76 11.26 13.75
CA LYS A 387 -43.78 10.16 13.81
C LYS A 387 -42.47 10.58 13.13
N PRO A 388 -41.29 10.37 13.73
CA PRO A 388 -40.02 10.70 13.08
C PRO A 388 -39.77 9.82 11.85
N LYS A 389 -38.99 10.31 10.88
CA LYS A 389 -38.44 9.46 9.82
C LYS A 389 -37.20 8.73 10.35
N LEU A 390 -37.08 7.45 10.03
CA LEU A 390 -35.91 6.63 10.35
C LEU A 390 -34.83 6.83 9.30
N VAL A 391 -33.61 7.18 9.70
CA VAL A 391 -32.49 7.33 8.76
C VAL A 391 -31.57 6.10 8.82
N LEU A 392 -31.25 5.54 7.65
CA LEU A 392 -30.28 4.47 7.48
C LEU A 392 -29.15 4.98 6.57
N LEU A 393 -27.91 4.94 7.06
CA LEU A 393 -26.74 5.44 6.34
C LEU A 393 -25.99 4.28 5.68
N ASN A 394 -25.80 4.40 4.37
CA ASN A 394 -25.11 3.43 3.54
C ASN A 394 -23.86 4.08 2.93
N THR A 395 -22.70 3.47 3.13
CA THR A 395 -21.41 4.08 2.73
C THR A 395 -20.64 3.15 1.82
N SER A 396 -20.10 3.70 0.73
CA SER A 396 -19.33 2.90 -0.22
C SER A 396 -17.84 2.81 0.13
N GLY A 397 -17.22 1.72 -0.29
CA GLY A 397 -15.78 1.55 -0.19
C GLY A 397 -15.01 2.44 -1.17
N GLY A 398 -13.70 2.59 -0.96
CA GLY A 398 -12.86 3.44 -1.82
C GLY A 398 -11.59 3.98 -1.17
N GLY A 399 -11.05 3.34 -0.13
CA GLY A 399 -9.85 3.84 0.57
C GLY A 399 -10.02 5.23 1.17
N SER A 400 -8.96 6.04 1.19
CA SER A 400 -8.97 7.38 1.79
C SER A 400 -9.97 8.33 1.12
N ARG A 401 -10.22 8.21 -0.19
CA ARG A 401 -11.22 9.07 -0.86
C ARG A 401 -12.63 8.84 -0.31
N ALA A 402 -13.01 7.58 -0.08
CA ALA A 402 -14.31 7.24 0.46
C ALA A 402 -14.42 7.62 1.94
N ALA A 403 -13.34 7.48 2.71
CA ALA A 403 -13.29 7.90 4.10
C ALA A 403 -13.50 9.42 4.24
N MET A 404 -12.72 10.21 3.49
CA MET A 404 -12.83 11.66 3.51
C MET A 404 -14.16 12.17 2.94
N TRP A 405 -14.66 11.54 1.87
CA TRP A 405 -15.97 11.87 1.28
C TRP A 405 -17.11 11.58 2.25
N THR A 406 -17.11 10.41 2.87
CA THR A 406 -18.16 10.00 3.81
C THR A 406 -18.20 10.89 5.03
N TYR A 407 -17.04 11.15 5.63
CA TYR A 407 -16.93 12.13 6.70
C TYR A 407 -17.50 13.50 6.28
N ARG A 408 -17.13 14.01 5.10
CA ARG A 408 -17.60 15.30 4.60
C ARG A 408 -19.11 15.36 4.40
N VAL A 409 -19.70 14.32 3.81
CA VAL A 409 -21.15 14.28 3.58
C VAL A 409 -21.88 14.26 4.92
N MET A 410 -21.47 13.43 5.87
CA MET A 410 -22.08 13.37 7.19
C MET A 410 -21.93 14.71 7.93
N GLN A 411 -20.72 15.25 8.02
CA GLN A 411 -20.43 16.55 8.65
C GLN A 411 -21.27 17.67 8.03
N TYR A 412 -21.22 17.84 6.71
CA TYR A 412 -21.88 18.95 6.04
C TYR A 412 -23.41 18.89 6.21
N HIS A 413 -24.01 17.71 6.03
CA HIS A 413 -25.46 17.58 6.09
C HIS A 413 -25.98 17.62 7.53
N ASP A 414 -25.27 17.02 8.48
CA ASP A 414 -25.66 17.11 9.88
C ASP A 414 -25.61 18.56 10.38
N SER A 415 -24.63 19.35 9.92
CA SER A 415 -24.54 20.79 10.20
C SER A 415 -25.73 21.55 9.62
N LEU A 416 -26.04 21.33 8.33
CA LEU A 416 -27.18 21.96 7.66
C LEU A 416 -28.53 21.59 8.26
N LEU A 417 -28.61 20.44 8.93
CA LEU A 417 -29.82 19.88 9.53
C LEU A 417 -29.85 20.07 11.04
N ASN A 418 -28.94 20.87 11.62
CA ASN A 418 -28.84 21.12 13.05
C ASN A 418 -28.79 19.83 13.90
N GLY A 419 -28.00 18.84 13.48
CA GLY A 419 -27.84 17.56 14.17
C GLY A 419 -28.90 16.50 13.82
N ALA A 420 -29.92 16.84 13.04
CA ALA A 420 -31.03 15.93 12.78
C ALA A 420 -30.64 14.70 11.94
N LEU A 421 -29.50 14.74 11.21
CA LEU A 421 -29.05 13.58 10.44
C LEU A 421 -28.55 12.49 11.40
N MET A 422 -27.65 12.84 12.31
CA MET A 422 -27.08 11.90 13.28
C MET A 422 -28.09 11.49 14.35
N GLN A 423 -28.96 12.41 14.80
CA GLN A 423 -30.03 12.09 15.76
C GLN A 423 -31.04 11.08 15.21
N ARG A 424 -31.40 11.18 13.92
CA ARG A 424 -32.36 10.27 13.27
C ARG A 424 -31.71 9.03 12.67
N ALA A 425 -30.38 8.98 12.58
CA ALA A 425 -29.68 7.79 12.13
C ALA A 425 -29.86 6.65 13.14
N ALA A 426 -30.36 5.52 12.69
CA ALA A 426 -30.47 4.31 13.51
C ALA A 426 -29.39 3.28 13.19
N VAL A 427 -28.98 3.21 11.91
CA VAL A 427 -28.00 2.23 11.42
C VAL A 427 -27.05 2.89 10.43
N ILE A 428 -25.77 2.56 10.56
CA ILE A 428 -24.72 2.81 9.57
C ILE A 428 -24.16 1.48 9.10
N THR A 429 -24.09 1.27 7.79
CA THR A 429 -23.49 0.08 7.21
C THR A 429 -22.84 0.41 5.85
N GLY A 430 -21.95 -0.46 5.38
CA GLY A 430 -21.13 -0.14 4.21
C GLY A 430 -19.84 -0.95 4.15
N SER A 431 -18.93 -0.51 3.29
CA SER A 431 -17.63 -1.16 3.11
C SER A 431 -16.44 -0.22 3.27
N SER A 432 -15.29 -0.80 3.59
CA SER A 432 -13.97 -0.19 3.45
C SER A 432 -13.83 1.22 4.05
N GLY A 433 -13.13 2.11 3.34
CA GLY A 433 -12.93 3.51 3.71
C GLY A 433 -14.21 4.28 4.05
N GLY A 434 -15.35 4.00 3.40
CA GLY A 434 -16.62 4.65 3.76
C GLY A 434 -17.02 4.39 5.21
N MET A 435 -16.90 3.14 5.66
CA MET A 435 -17.16 2.78 7.06
C MET A 435 -16.15 3.38 8.03
N ILE A 436 -14.89 3.59 7.62
CA ILE A 436 -13.90 4.31 8.44
C ILE A 436 -14.29 5.78 8.60
N GLY A 437 -14.67 6.46 7.50
CA GLY A 437 -15.13 7.84 7.55
C GLY A 437 -16.39 8.01 8.41
N ALA A 438 -17.34 7.06 8.30
CA ALA A 438 -18.56 7.07 9.10
C ALA A 438 -18.32 6.74 10.58
N ALA A 439 -17.44 5.78 10.87
CA ALA A 439 -17.04 5.45 12.24
C ALA A 439 -16.40 6.65 12.93
N TYR A 440 -15.55 7.38 12.22
CA TYR A 440 -14.92 8.58 12.74
C TYR A 440 -15.94 9.72 12.98
N ALA A 441 -16.85 9.97 12.03
CA ALA A 441 -17.94 10.92 12.22
C ALA A 441 -18.85 10.56 13.41
N ARG A 442 -19.18 9.28 13.55
CA ARG A 442 -19.97 8.74 14.66
C ARG A 442 -19.26 8.89 16.01
N GLN A 443 -17.96 8.61 16.07
CA GLN A 443 -17.18 8.78 17.30
C GLN A 443 -17.13 10.25 17.71
N LEU A 444 -16.91 11.17 16.78
CA LEU A 444 -16.94 12.61 17.07
C LEU A 444 -18.32 13.09 17.55
N TYR A 445 -19.39 12.52 17.00
CA TYR A 445 -20.75 12.80 17.46
C TYR A 445 -21.00 12.26 18.88
N MET A 446 -20.48 11.08 19.21
CA MET A 446 -20.50 10.53 20.58
C MET A 446 -19.79 11.48 21.55
N ASP A 447 -18.56 11.89 21.23
CA ASP A 447 -17.77 12.81 22.05
C ASP A 447 -18.51 14.14 22.28
N TYR A 448 -19.17 14.68 21.24
CA TYR A 448 -20.01 15.87 21.35
C TYR A 448 -21.18 15.68 22.32
N THR A 449 -21.89 14.55 22.24
CA THR A 449 -23.05 14.29 23.09
C THR A 449 -22.68 14.03 24.56
N GLU A 450 -21.46 13.55 24.83
CA GLU A 450 -20.99 13.25 26.19
C GLU A 450 -20.35 14.46 26.88
N GLN A 451 -19.64 15.30 26.13
CA GLN A 451 -18.78 16.36 26.69
C GLN A 451 -19.23 17.79 26.35
N GLU A 452 -20.35 17.94 25.64
CA GLU A 452 -20.81 19.23 25.07
C GLU A 452 -19.75 19.93 24.19
N GLU A 453 -18.78 19.16 23.69
CA GLU A 453 -17.64 19.68 22.92
C GLU A 453 -18.13 20.29 21.60
N PRO A 454 -18.02 21.62 21.38
CA PRO A 454 -18.52 22.28 20.17
C PRO A 454 -17.81 21.87 18.86
N TYR A 455 -16.93 20.86 18.92
CA TYR A 455 -15.83 20.60 18.01
C TYR A 455 -16.11 19.60 16.88
N TYR A 456 -17.20 18.81 16.90
CA TYR A 456 -17.42 17.74 15.89
C TYR A 456 -17.54 18.24 14.43
N MET A 457 -17.81 19.53 14.24
CA MET A 457 -17.95 20.21 12.95
C MET A 457 -16.69 20.92 12.46
N HIS A 458 -15.55 20.78 13.15
CA HIS A 458 -14.34 21.51 12.81
C HIS A 458 -13.69 20.99 11.51
N THR A 459 -13.15 21.92 10.71
CA THR A 459 -12.50 21.57 9.42
C THR A 459 -11.22 20.75 9.59
N GLN A 460 -10.64 20.72 10.80
CA GLN A 460 -9.45 19.92 11.12
C GLN A 460 -9.70 18.42 11.01
N HIS A 461 -10.87 17.92 11.44
CA HIS A 461 -11.22 16.50 11.34
C HIS A 461 -11.22 15.97 9.90
N MET A 462 -11.51 16.85 8.94
CA MET A 462 -11.41 16.50 7.53
C MET A 462 -9.96 16.35 7.05
N ARG A 463 -9.01 17.09 7.67
CA ARG A 463 -7.57 16.87 7.43
C ARG A 463 -7.14 15.56 8.06
N GLU A 464 -7.54 15.31 9.30
CA GLU A 464 -7.25 14.10 10.09
C GLU A 464 -7.64 12.82 9.33
N ILE A 465 -8.89 12.70 8.88
CA ILE A 465 -9.34 11.51 8.13
C ILE A 465 -8.74 11.39 6.71
N GLY A 466 -8.26 12.51 6.16
CA GLY A 466 -7.62 12.58 4.84
C GLY A 466 -6.09 12.44 4.89
N SER A 467 -5.51 12.24 6.08
CA SER A 467 -4.08 12.06 6.27
C SER A 467 -3.59 10.72 5.71
N ASP A 468 -2.30 10.66 5.39
CA ASP A 468 -1.68 9.48 4.82
C ASP A 468 -1.71 8.29 5.80
N VAL A 469 -2.03 7.12 5.24
CA VAL A 469 -1.89 5.82 5.91
C VAL A 469 -1.00 4.89 5.09
N LEU A 470 -0.69 5.24 3.84
CA LEU A 470 -0.01 4.35 2.90
C LEU A 470 1.51 4.31 3.12
N ASN A 471 2.16 5.42 3.47
CA ASN A 471 3.61 5.42 3.69
C ASN A 471 4.05 4.46 4.80
N PRO A 472 3.43 4.46 6.00
CA PRO A 472 3.80 3.52 7.05
C PRO A 472 3.56 2.06 6.67
N ILE A 473 2.52 1.75 5.91
CA ILE A 473 2.23 0.39 5.42
C ILE A 473 3.34 -0.07 4.48
N LEU A 474 3.73 0.75 3.51
CA LEU A 474 4.77 0.42 2.54
C LEU A 474 6.15 0.30 3.20
N PHE A 475 6.43 1.16 4.18
CA PHE A 475 7.64 1.05 5.01
C PHE A 475 7.69 -0.28 5.78
N SER A 476 6.57 -0.64 6.43
CA SER A 476 6.42 -1.89 7.17
C SER A 476 6.56 -3.13 6.26
N LEU A 477 5.97 -3.09 5.06
CA LEU A 477 6.09 -4.15 4.06
C LEU A 477 7.55 -4.44 3.70
N ALA A 478 8.33 -3.38 3.43
CA ALA A 478 9.70 -3.53 2.97
C ALA A 478 10.70 -3.85 4.08
N THR A 479 10.43 -3.43 5.33
CA THR A 479 11.38 -3.60 6.44
C THR A 479 11.10 -4.84 7.29
N ASN A 480 9.87 -5.35 7.25
CA ASN A 480 9.45 -6.44 8.13
C ASN A 480 8.82 -7.60 7.35
N ASP A 481 7.76 -7.34 6.57
CA ASP A 481 6.95 -8.43 5.97
C ASP A 481 7.70 -9.28 4.93
N PHE A 482 8.63 -8.70 4.15
CA PHE A 482 9.49 -9.49 3.24
C PHE A 482 10.61 -10.25 3.97
N PHE A 483 10.81 -9.97 5.26
CA PHE A 483 11.83 -10.58 6.10
C PHE A 483 11.16 -11.41 7.21
N ILE A 484 11.93 -11.76 8.24
CA ILE A 484 11.42 -12.53 9.37
C ILE A 484 10.65 -11.57 10.28
N ARG A 485 9.37 -11.87 10.52
CA ARG A 485 8.54 -11.14 11.49
C ARG A 485 8.91 -11.60 12.91
N TYR A 486 9.78 -10.87 13.60
CA TYR A 486 10.23 -11.24 14.97
C TYR A 486 9.72 -10.30 16.08
N GLN A 487 9.20 -9.12 15.72
CA GLN A 487 8.72 -8.16 16.72
C GLN A 487 7.30 -8.48 17.14
N GLN A 488 7.03 -8.45 18.43
CA GLN A 488 5.71 -8.64 19.01
C GLN A 488 5.27 -7.41 19.80
N PHE A 489 3.97 -7.28 20.04
CA PHE A 489 3.38 -6.35 21.01
C PHE A 489 2.34 -7.08 21.85
N GLU A 490 2.11 -6.54 23.03
CA GLU A 490 1.14 -7.04 23.99
C GLU A 490 0.04 -5.98 24.16
N LEU A 491 -1.21 -6.41 24.17
CA LEU A 491 -2.34 -5.57 24.57
C LEU A 491 -2.50 -5.56 26.10
N GLU A 492 -3.27 -4.61 26.64
CA GLU A 492 -3.50 -4.49 28.09
C GLU A 492 -4.09 -5.77 28.73
N GLU A 493 -4.76 -6.61 27.94
CA GLU A 493 -5.35 -7.88 28.37
C GLU A 493 -4.35 -9.05 28.40
N GLY A 494 -3.07 -8.83 28.14
CA GLY A 494 -2.04 -9.86 28.10
C GLY A 494 -1.99 -10.67 26.80
N LEU A 495 -2.71 -10.23 25.75
CA LEU A 495 -2.72 -10.89 24.43
C LEU A 495 -1.52 -10.42 23.60
N ILE A 496 -0.73 -11.37 23.09
CA ILE A 496 0.49 -11.11 22.34
C ILE A 496 0.26 -11.32 20.84
N TYR A 497 0.67 -10.34 20.02
CA TYR A 497 0.56 -10.40 18.56
C TYR A 497 1.89 -10.06 17.88
N THR A 498 2.09 -10.62 16.69
CA THR A 498 3.24 -10.29 15.84
C THR A 498 2.97 -9.00 15.08
N LYS A 499 3.93 -8.07 15.10
CA LYS A 499 3.84 -6.78 14.41
C LYS A 499 4.05 -6.96 12.91
N ASP A 500 3.12 -6.45 12.11
CA ASP A 500 3.15 -6.48 10.64
C ASP A 500 2.68 -5.14 10.05
N ARG A 501 2.47 -5.07 8.74
CA ARG A 501 1.89 -3.89 8.08
C ARG A 501 0.44 -3.58 8.49
N SER A 502 -0.31 -4.54 9.04
CA SER A 502 -1.64 -4.33 9.63
C SER A 502 -1.55 -3.52 10.92
N THR A 503 -0.56 -3.80 11.76
CA THR A 503 -0.25 -3.00 12.95
C THR A 503 0.05 -1.55 12.57
N SER A 504 0.80 -1.35 11.47
CA SER A 504 1.12 -0.01 10.97
C SER A 504 -0.12 0.74 10.49
N PHE A 505 -1.07 0.06 9.82
CA PHE A 505 -2.35 0.64 9.41
C PHE A 505 -3.17 1.10 10.62
N GLU A 506 -3.43 0.20 11.57
CA GLU A 506 -4.29 0.51 12.73
C GLU A 506 -3.70 1.64 13.57
N ARG A 507 -2.39 1.61 13.80
CA ARG A 507 -1.70 2.67 14.53
C ARG A 507 -1.78 4.02 13.82
N GLN A 508 -1.47 4.07 12.52
CA GLN A 508 -1.50 5.33 11.78
C GLN A 508 -2.93 5.89 11.69
N LEU A 509 -3.94 5.04 11.49
CA LEU A 509 -5.34 5.46 11.52
C LEU A 509 -5.73 6.03 12.88
N ASN A 510 -5.28 5.39 13.97
CA ASN A 510 -5.52 5.88 15.33
C ASN A 510 -4.85 7.23 15.58
N GLN A 511 -3.59 7.39 15.16
CA GLN A 511 -2.85 8.65 15.27
C GLN A 511 -3.53 9.77 14.46
N ASN A 512 -3.89 9.47 13.20
CA ASN A 512 -4.59 10.41 12.33
C ASN A 512 -5.91 10.90 12.95
N THR A 513 -6.62 10.04 13.67
CA THR A 513 -7.91 10.37 14.32
C THR A 513 -7.77 10.90 15.76
N GLY A 514 -6.54 11.13 16.22
CA GLY A 514 -6.23 11.66 17.55
C GLY A 514 -6.53 10.69 18.69
N GLY A 515 -6.40 9.38 18.46
CA GLY A 515 -6.60 8.34 19.48
C GLY A 515 -8.07 7.95 19.71
N ARG A 516 -9.03 8.64 19.06
CA ARG A 516 -10.47 8.51 19.34
C ARG A 516 -11.06 7.15 18.98
N LEU A 517 -10.46 6.47 18.00
CA LEU A 517 -10.92 5.16 17.52
C LEU A 517 -10.32 3.99 18.31
N ASN A 518 -9.42 4.24 19.27
CA ASN A 518 -8.83 3.22 20.14
C ASN A 518 -9.82 2.76 21.22
N LYS A 519 -10.88 2.08 20.80
CA LYS A 519 -11.92 1.50 21.65
C LYS A 519 -12.12 0.02 21.34
N LYS A 520 -12.76 -0.71 22.24
CA LYS A 520 -13.26 -2.06 21.98
C LYS A 520 -14.63 -1.99 21.33
N LEU A 521 -15.03 -3.04 20.62
CA LEU A 521 -16.36 -3.12 20.02
C LEU A 521 -17.48 -2.97 21.07
N ARG A 522 -17.33 -3.62 22.24
CA ARG A 522 -18.29 -3.53 23.35
C ARG A 522 -18.48 -2.13 23.93
N ASP A 523 -17.50 -1.23 23.79
CA ASP A 523 -17.55 0.11 24.40
C ASP A 523 -18.64 1.00 23.77
N TYR A 524 -19.16 0.60 22.61
CA TYR A 524 -20.28 1.27 21.93
C TYR A 524 -21.66 0.72 22.31
N ARG A 525 -21.73 -0.44 22.98
CA ARG A 525 -22.97 -1.20 23.18
C ARG A 525 -24.04 -0.38 23.92
N ASP A 526 -23.66 0.30 24.98
CA ASP A 526 -24.62 1.03 25.82
C ASP A 526 -25.16 2.28 25.13
N ALA A 527 -24.28 3.05 24.47
CA ALA A 527 -24.66 4.25 23.73
C ALA A 527 -25.54 3.92 22.52
N GLU A 528 -25.24 2.82 21.81
CA GLU A 528 -26.12 2.29 20.75
C GLU A 528 -27.48 1.87 21.32
N PHE A 529 -27.49 1.13 22.43
CA PHE A 529 -28.73 0.63 23.06
C PHE A 529 -29.65 1.76 23.54
N ARG A 530 -29.08 2.84 24.08
CA ARG A 530 -29.84 4.05 24.49
C ARG A 530 -30.29 4.92 23.31
N GLY A 531 -29.90 4.58 22.07
CA GLY A 531 -30.19 5.38 20.88
C GLY A 531 -29.48 6.74 20.89
N GLU A 532 -28.34 6.85 21.59
CA GLU A 532 -27.51 8.06 21.62
C GLU A 532 -26.71 8.22 20.34
N ILE A 533 -26.24 7.09 19.80
CA ILE A 533 -25.50 6.99 18.54
C ILE A 533 -26.09 5.87 17.69
N PRO A 534 -26.01 5.95 16.35
CA PRO A 534 -26.50 4.88 15.48
C PRO A 534 -25.71 3.59 15.67
N MET A 535 -26.34 2.44 15.44
CA MET A 535 -25.64 1.15 15.37
C MET A 535 -24.73 1.11 14.14
N MET A 536 -23.56 0.48 14.26
CA MET A 536 -22.74 0.15 13.09
C MET A 536 -22.76 -1.36 12.81
N ILE A 537 -23.08 -1.72 11.56
CA ILE A 537 -23.07 -3.10 11.09
C ILE A 537 -22.00 -3.25 10.02
N PHE A 538 -20.98 -4.04 10.32
CA PHE A 538 -19.91 -4.40 9.38
C PHE A 538 -20.18 -5.78 8.80
N SER A 539 -19.70 -6.01 7.58
CA SER A 539 -19.90 -7.27 6.88
C SER A 539 -18.69 -7.66 6.02
N PRO A 540 -17.48 -7.78 6.60
CA PRO A 540 -16.31 -8.28 5.85
C PRO A 540 -16.60 -9.63 5.20
N THR A 541 -15.92 -9.88 4.09
CA THR A 541 -16.12 -11.09 3.29
C THR A 541 -15.18 -12.19 3.77
N ILE A 542 -15.71 -13.37 4.08
CA ILE A 542 -14.93 -14.59 4.33
C ILE A 542 -14.43 -15.08 2.96
N ILE A 543 -13.12 -15.15 2.78
CA ILE A 543 -12.50 -15.43 1.47
C ILE A 543 -12.75 -16.89 1.06
N ASP A 544 -12.71 -17.79 2.03
CA ASP A 544 -12.71 -19.24 1.81
C ASP A 544 -14.03 -19.77 1.22
N ASP A 545 -15.16 -19.15 1.55
CA ASP A 545 -16.47 -19.55 1.04
C ASP A 545 -17.38 -18.39 0.59
N SER A 546 -16.85 -17.17 0.61
CA SER A 546 -17.52 -15.93 0.20
C SER A 546 -18.77 -15.53 1.02
N ARG A 547 -18.96 -16.08 2.22
CA ARG A 547 -19.99 -15.59 3.16
C ARG A 547 -19.63 -14.22 3.72
N ARG A 548 -20.63 -13.54 4.29
CA ARG A 548 -20.45 -12.27 5.00
C ARG A 548 -20.37 -12.53 6.50
N LEU A 549 -19.32 -12.02 7.14
CA LEU A 549 -19.16 -12.09 8.59
C LEU A 549 -19.78 -10.82 9.20
N MET A 550 -20.92 -10.95 9.86
CA MET A 550 -21.68 -9.86 10.45
C MET A 550 -21.09 -9.47 11.80
N ILE A 551 -20.63 -8.22 11.94
CA ILE A 551 -20.02 -7.70 13.16
C ILE A 551 -20.79 -6.45 13.60
N GLY A 552 -21.12 -6.36 14.89
CA GLY A 552 -21.74 -5.20 15.53
C GLY A 552 -21.60 -5.28 17.06
N ALA A 553 -21.77 -4.17 17.75
CA ALA A 553 -21.74 -4.16 19.23
C ALA A 553 -23.05 -4.70 19.84
N GLN A 554 -24.16 -4.55 19.11
CA GLN A 554 -25.44 -5.22 19.37
C GLN A 554 -25.48 -6.63 18.75
N PRO A 555 -26.30 -7.54 19.29
CA PRO A 555 -26.49 -8.87 18.70
C PRO A 555 -27.29 -8.80 17.38
N LEU A 556 -26.94 -9.65 16.41
CA LEU A 556 -27.33 -9.51 15.00
C LEU A 556 -27.97 -10.79 14.38
N SER A 557 -28.49 -11.73 15.16
CA SER A 557 -29.00 -13.00 14.61
C SER A 557 -30.10 -12.83 13.56
N TYR A 558 -30.88 -11.75 13.63
CA TYR A 558 -31.90 -11.42 12.63
C TYR A 558 -31.35 -11.09 11.24
N LEU A 559 -30.06 -10.76 11.11
CA LEU A 559 -29.36 -10.60 9.83
C LEU A 559 -28.78 -11.92 9.32
N VAL A 560 -28.59 -12.90 10.19
CA VAL A 560 -28.12 -14.24 9.83
C VAL A 560 -29.26 -15.12 9.34
N GLN A 561 -30.46 -14.89 9.88
CA GLN A 561 -31.63 -15.69 9.54
C GLN A 561 -32.09 -15.43 8.10
N ASN A 562 -32.21 -16.48 7.31
CA ASN A 562 -32.68 -16.42 5.92
C ASN A 562 -33.92 -17.29 5.67
N LYS A 563 -34.71 -17.57 6.72
CA LYS A 563 -35.93 -18.40 6.62
C LYS A 563 -36.82 -17.95 5.44
N PRO A 564 -37.38 -18.89 4.66
CA PRO A 564 -38.25 -18.54 3.53
C PRO A 564 -39.42 -17.67 3.98
N PHE A 565 -39.69 -16.61 3.21
CA PHE A 565 -40.80 -15.71 3.48
C PHE A 565 -42.07 -16.17 2.75
N GLY A 566 -43.23 -16.06 3.42
CA GLY A 566 -44.54 -16.36 2.83
C GLY A 566 -44.72 -17.82 2.42
N LYS A 567 -45.16 -18.05 1.18
CA LYS A 567 -45.47 -19.39 0.63
C LYS A 567 -44.27 -20.07 -0.06
N MET A 568 -43.07 -19.50 0.03
CA MET A 568 -41.87 -20.04 -0.62
C MET A 568 -41.41 -21.32 0.07
N ASN A 569 -41.46 -22.44 -0.64
CA ASN A 569 -40.89 -23.71 -0.18
C ASN A 569 -39.48 -23.90 -0.77
N HIS A 570 -38.51 -23.21 -0.16
CA HIS A 570 -37.11 -23.25 -0.57
C HIS A 570 -36.21 -23.47 0.65
N LYS A 571 -35.07 -24.14 0.49
CA LYS A 571 -34.04 -24.27 1.55
C LYS A 571 -32.89 -23.33 1.21
N PRO A 572 -32.84 -22.13 1.80
CA PRO A 572 -31.87 -21.12 1.43
C PRO A 572 -30.48 -21.45 1.98
N ILE A 573 -29.46 -21.04 1.23
CA ILE A 573 -28.06 -21.17 1.65
C ILE A 573 -27.73 -20.05 2.63
N THR A 574 -27.11 -20.39 3.76
CA THR A 574 -26.70 -19.42 4.79
C THR A 574 -25.61 -18.50 4.24
N GLU A 575 -25.98 -17.25 3.96
CA GLU A 575 -25.05 -16.24 3.42
C GLU A 575 -24.25 -15.55 4.52
N ASN A 576 -24.86 -15.34 5.69
CA ASN A 576 -24.34 -14.50 6.76
C ASN A 576 -23.93 -15.36 7.95
N VAL A 577 -22.86 -14.95 8.64
CA VAL A 577 -22.34 -15.60 9.85
C VAL A 577 -22.17 -14.53 10.92
N GLU A 578 -22.73 -14.74 12.11
CA GLU A 578 -22.60 -13.75 13.20
C GLU A 578 -21.28 -13.92 13.94
N PHE A 579 -20.46 -12.86 13.93
CA PHE A 579 -19.15 -12.84 14.57
C PHE A 579 -19.23 -13.01 16.09
N GLY A 580 -20.09 -12.23 16.75
CA GLY A 580 -20.18 -12.19 18.22
C GLY A 580 -20.45 -13.57 18.82
N ARG A 581 -21.38 -14.32 18.21
CA ARG A 581 -21.71 -15.68 18.65
C ARG A 581 -20.71 -16.73 18.20
N LEU A 582 -20.19 -16.63 16.98
CA LEU A 582 -19.23 -17.62 16.47
C LEU A 582 -17.92 -17.58 17.26
N PHE A 583 -17.45 -16.39 17.66
CA PHE A 583 -16.16 -16.20 18.34
C PHE A 583 -16.31 -15.82 19.82
N ALA A 584 -17.42 -16.19 20.45
CA ALA A 584 -17.71 -15.81 21.84
C ALA A 584 -16.60 -16.25 22.81
N GLU A 585 -16.14 -17.49 22.69
CA GLU A 585 -15.07 -18.08 23.52
C GLU A 585 -13.68 -17.46 23.24
N GLN A 586 -13.49 -16.87 22.05
CA GLN A 586 -12.28 -16.17 21.66
C GLN A 586 -12.31 -14.69 22.05
N GLY A 587 -13.35 -14.23 22.77
CA GLY A 587 -13.45 -12.86 23.24
C GLY A 587 -13.94 -11.87 22.18
N ALA A 588 -14.90 -12.26 21.33
CA ALA A 588 -15.45 -11.42 20.27
C ALA A 588 -15.80 -9.98 20.70
N ASP A 589 -16.33 -9.80 21.91
CA ASP A 589 -16.69 -8.48 22.47
C ASP A 589 -15.49 -7.56 22.75
N ASN A 590 -14.31 -8.14 22.96
CA ASN A 590 -13.07 -7.43 23.30
C ASN A 590 -12.23 -7.06 22.07
N ILE A 591 -12.68 -7.41 20.86
CA ILE A 591 -11.99 -7.04 19.62
C ILE A 591 -11.81 -5.52 19.55
N GLY A 592 -10.62 -5.08 19.16
CA GLY A 592 -10.34 -3.67 18.90
C GLY A 592 -11.21 -3.14 17.77
N PHE A 593 -11.80 -1.96 17.94
CA PHE A 593 -12.63 -1.34 16.92
C PHE A 593 -11.83 -1.03 15.64
N LEU A 594 -10.55 -0.67 15.78
CA LEU A 594 -9.61 -0.54 14.66
C LEU A 594 -9.41 -1.86 13.91
N SER A 595 -9.35 -3.00 14.60
CA SER A 595 -9.32 -4.33 13.97
C SER A 595 -10.59 -4.59 13.15
N VAL A 596 -11.77 -4.25 13.67
CA VAL A 596 -13.05 -4.39 12.95
C VAL A 596 -13.06 -3.51 11.70
N LEU A 597 -12.63 -2.25 11.81
CA LEU A 597 -12.50 -1.34 10.67
C LEU A 597 -11.52 -1.86 9.62
N ARG A 598 -10.37 -2.37 10.04
CA ARG A 598 -9.38 -2.98 9.14
C ARG A 598 -9.93 -4.23 8.45
N MET A 599 -10.58 -5.15 9.18
CA MET A 599 -11.22 -6.33 8.59
C MET A 599 -12.20 -5.93 7.50
N ASN A 600 -13.01 -4.89 7.75
CA ASN A 600 -13.98 -4.36 6.78
C ASN A 600 -13.34 -3.61 5.60
N ALA A 601 -12.05 -3.25 5.68
CA ALA A 601 -11.32 -2.43 4.70
C ALA A 601 -10.06 -3.09 4.13
N THR A 602 -9.87 -4.40 4.35
CA THR A 602 -8.68 -5.14 3.90
C THR A 602 -8.70 -5.33 2.39
N PHE A 603 -8.16 -4.34 1.69
CA PHE A 603 -8.02 -4.35 0.24
C PHE A 603 -6.85 -5.26 -0.19
N PRO A 604 -7.07 -6.21 -1.12
CA PRO A 604 -6.04 -7.13 -1.59
C PRO A 604 -4.77 -6.40 -2.07
N TYR A 605 -3.62 -7.05 -1.88
CA TYR A 605 -2.27 -6.55 -2.21
C TYR A 605 -1.73 -5.42 -1.32
N VAL A 606 -2.58 -4.52 -0.81
CA VAL A 606 -2.16 -3.41 0.06
C VAL A 606 -2.10 -3.86 1.52
N MET A 607 -3.19 -4.44 2.02
CA MET A 607 -3.26 -5.02 3.37
C MET A 607 -3.35 -6.54 3.27
N PRO A 608 -2.77 -7.29 4.21
CA PRO A 608 -2.88 -8.73 4.22
C PRO A 608 -4.24 -9.14 4.81
N SER A 609 -4.76 -10.30 4.37
CA SER A 609 -5.99 -10.87 4.92
C SER A 609 -5.89 -11.14 6.42
N VAL A 610 -7.03 -11.02 7.10
CA VAL A 610 -7.11 -11.24 8.55
C VAL A 610 -7.51 -12.69 8.81
N SER A 611 -6.67 -13.43 9.51
CA SER A 611 -6.92 -14.81 9.91
C SER A 611 -7.79 -14.84 11.16
N MET A 612 -8.84 -15.66 11.17
CA MET A 612 -9.74 -15.82 12.32
C MET A 612 -9.41 -17.09 13.11
N PRO A 613 -9.67 -17.14 14.42
CA PRO A 613 -9.39 -18.31 15.28
C PRO A 613 -10.44 -19.42 15.10
N SER A 614 -10.49 -20.03 13.91
CA SER A 614 -11.41 -21.11 13.56
C SER A 614 -10.71 -22.33 12.95
N GLU A 615 -11.42 -23.46 12.88
CA GLU A 615 -10.94 -24.70 12.23
C GLU A 615 -12.01 -25.25 11.24
N PRO A 616 -11.74 -25.28 9.92
CA PRO A 616 -10.54 -24.75 9.26
C PRO A 616 -10.40 -23.25 9.49
N LYS A 617 -9.16 -22.78 9.47
CA LYS A 617 -8.82 -21.36 9.63
C LYS A 617 -9.36 -20.55 8.46
N ILE A 618 -10.33 -19.69 8.74
CA ILE A 618 -10.89 -18.78 7.74
C ILE A 618 -10.14 -17.46 7.71
N GLN A 619 -10.18 -16.80 6.57
CA GLN A 619 -9.63 -15.47 6.37
C GLN A 619 -10.70 -14.49 5.91
N VAL A 620 -10.60 -13.24 6.36
CA VAL A 620 -11.51 -12.17 5.94
C VAL A 620 -10.81 -11.05 5.18
N MET A 621 -11.57 -10.42 4.29
CA MET A 621 -11.18 -9.28 3.45
C MET A 621 -12.31 -8.23 3.41
N ASP A 622 -12.03 -7.13 2.71
CA ASP A 622 -12.93 -6.00 2.50
C ASP A 622 -14.39 -6.41 2.20
N ALA A 623 -15.34 -5.75 2.86
CA ALA A 623 -16.77 -5.96 2.63
C ALA A 623 -17.22 -5.60 1.20
N GLY A 624 -16.46 -4.74 0.51
CA GLY A 624 -16.73 -4.31 -0.86
C GLY A 624 -16.67 -5.43 -1.88
N LEU A 625 -16.03 -6.56 -1.53
CA LEU A 625 -16.05 -7.80 -2.31
C LEU A 625 -17.43 -8.47 -2.37
N ARG A 626 -18.39 -8.10 -1.51
CA ARG A 626 -19.73 -8.70 -1.51
C ARG A 626 -20.86 -7.69 -1.47
N ASP A 627 -20.72 -6.65 -0.67
CA ASP A 627 -21.70 -5.58 -0.53
C ASP A 627 -21.00 -4.25 -0.32
N ASN A 628 -20.65 -3.59 -1.43
CA ASN A 628 -19.90 -2.35 -1.41
C ASN A 628 -20.67 -1.18 -0.82
N PHE A 629 -21.99 -1.24 -0.68
CA PHE A 629 -22.78 -0.12 -0.16
C PHE A 629 -23.42 -0.44 1.19
N GLY A 630 -23.31 -1.68 1.67
CA GLY A 630 -24.02 -2.19 2.86
C GLY A 630 -25.54 -2.31 2.65
N LEU A 631 -26.03 -2.20 1.41
CA LEU A 631 -27.46 -2.10 1.16
C LEU A 631 -28.20 -3.37 1.53
N ARG A 632 -27.55 -4.54 1.38
CA ARG A 632 -28.17 -5.81 1.77
C ARG A 632 -28.48 -5.82 3.27
N ASN A 633 -27.57 -5.28 4.09
CA ASN A 633 -27.77 -5.20 5.54
C ASN A 633 -28.92 -4.24 5.88
N THR A 634 -28.98 -3.08 5.21
CA THR A 634 -30.08 -2.11 5.34
C THR A 634 -31.43 -2.75 5.03
N LEU A 635 -31.54 -3.47 3.91
CA LEU A 635 -32.80 -4.10 3.50
C LEU A 635 -33.20 -5.26 4.41
N GLN A 636 -32.23 -6.06 4.88
CA GLN A 636 -32.49 -7.13 5.86
C GLN A 636 -32.96 -6.56 7.20
N PHE A 637 -32.35 -5.46 7.67
CA PHE A 637 -32.79 -4.75 8.87
C PHE A 637 -34.23 -4.23 8.72
N MET A 638 -34.54 -3.57 7.59
CA MET A 638 -35.89 -3.09 7.30
C MET A 638 -36.91 -4.24 7.27
N ALA A 639 -36.56 -5.38 6.69
CA ALA A 639 -37.44 -6.55 6.62
C ALA A 639 -37.69 -7.17 8.01
N ALA A 640 -36.66 -7.27 8.85
CA ALA A 640 -36.74 -7.78 10.21
C ALA A 640 -37.66 -6.92 11.09
N PHE A 641 -37.52 -5.59 11.00
CA PHE A 641 -38.25 -4.63 11.84
C PHE A 641 -39.43 -3.96 11.13
N ARG A 642 -39.90 -4.49 10.00
CA ARG A 642 -40.95 -3.87 9.17
C ARG A 642 -42.17 -3.41 9.96
N ASN A 643 -42.68 -4.26 10.86
CA ASN A 643 -43.88 -3.97 11.64
C ASN A 643 -43.64 -2.81 12.62
N TRP A 644 -42.46 -2.80 13.26
CA TRP A 644 -42.07 -1.73 14.15
C TRP A 644 -41.91 -0.42 13.38
N ILE A 645 -41.22 -0.44 12.24
CA ILE A 645 -40.98 0.77 11.42
C ILE A 645 -42.31 1.35 10.93
N SER A 646 -43.22 0.53 10.40
CA SER A 646 -44.56 0.95 9.97
C SER A 646 -45.39 1.57 11.10
N THR A 647 -45.29 0.99 12.29
CA THR A 647 -46.05 1.46 13.45
C THR A 647 -45.47 2.76 14.03
N ASN A 648 -44.16 2.92 14.04
CA ASN A 648 -43.49 3.95 14.86
C ASN A 648 -42.90 5.12 14.07
N THR A 649 -42.77 4.99 12.75
CA THR A 649 -42.11 6.00 11.90
C THR A 649 -43.07 6.53 10.84
N SER A 650 -42.75 7.69 10.25
CA SER A 650 -43.47 8.23 9.08
C SER A 650 -42.90 7.75 7.75
N GLY A 651 -41.85 6.94 7.78
CA GLY A 651 -41.14 6.42 6.61
C GLY A 651 -39.65 6.26 6.89
N VAL A 652 -38.94 5.69 5.93
CA VAL A 652 -37.50 5.44 5.98
C VAL A 652 -36.79 6.33 4.97
N VAL A 653 -35.68 6.95 5.38
CA VAL A 653 -34.76 7.66 4.49
C VAL A 653 -33.44 6.89 4.46
N ILE A 654 -33.12 6.30 3.32
CA ILE A 654 -31.84 5.66 3.08
C ILE A 654 -30.92 6.70 2.44
N VAL A 655 -29.85 7.07 3.14
CA VAL A 655 -28.84 8.00 2.63
C VAL A 655 -27.68 7.18 2.09
N HIS A 656 -27.50 7.22 0.78
CA HIS A 656 -26.41 6.54 0.08
C HIS A 656 -25.25 7.51 -0.12
N ILE A 657 -24.10 7.19 0.44
CA ILE A 657 -22.86 7.95 0.26
C ILE A 657 -21.93 7.13 -0.61
N ARG A 658 -21.68 7.62 -1.83
CA ARG A 658 -21.02 6.88 -2.91
C ARG A 658 -19.73 7.58 -3.32
N ASP A 659 -18.63 6.82 -3.39
CA ASP A 659 -17.31 7.26 -3.84
C ASP A 659 -17.19 7.42 -5.36
N LYS A 660 -18.27 7.10 -6.08
CA LYS A 660 -18.41 7.25 -7.53
C LYS A 660 -19.84 7.60 -7.91
N GLU A 661 -20.00 8.10 -9.13
CA GLU A 661 -21.30 8.31 -9.76
C GLU A 661 -22.08 6.99 -9.89
N LYS A 662 -23.40 7.09 -9.91
CA LYS A 662 -24.28 5.92 -10.12
C LYS A 662 -24.50 5.63 -11.61
N ASP A 663 -24.71 6.68 -12.40
CA ASP A 663 -24.86 6.58 -13.85
C ASP A 663 -23.48 6.70 -14.50
N PHE A 664 -23.11 5.72 -15.32
CA PHE A 664 -21.83 5.68 -16.01
C PHE A 664 -22.07 5.77 -17.52
N GLU A 665 -21.36 6.67 -18.20
CA GLU A 665 -21.29 6.63 -19.66
C GLU A 665 -20.50 5.39 -20.11
N THR A 666 -20.90 4.81 -21.24
CA THR A 666 -20.18 3.66 -21.80
C THR A 666 -18.86 4.17 -22.38
N GLU A 667 -17.73 3.75 -21.81
CA GLU A 667 -16.41 4.05 -22.35
C GLU A 667 -16.33 3.56 -23.81
N GLN A 668 -16.02 4.46 -24.75
CA GLN A 668 -15.72 4.06 -26.13
C GLN A 668 -14.48 3.16 -26.11
N GLN A 669 -14.61 1.93 -26.61
CA GLN A 669 -13.47 1.03 -26.74
C GLN A 669 -12.50 1.58 -27.79
N SER A 670 -11.35 2.09 -27.34
CA SER A 670 -10.20 2.33 -28.20
C SER A 670 -9.55 1.01 -28.61
N ASP A 671 -8.95 0.94 -29.80
CA ASP A 671 -8.18 -0.22 -30.26
C ASP A 671 -7.16 -0.66 -29.21
N LEU A 672 -7.33 -1.89 -28.71
CA LEU A 672 -6.49 -2.44 -27.66
C LEU A 672 -5.20 -3.00 -28.25
N SER A 673 -4.04 -2.64 -27.70
CA SER A 673 -2.78 -3.30 -28.02
C SER A 673 -2.80 -4.77 -27.61
N ILE A 674 -1.95 -5.61 -28.20
CA ILE A 674 -1.84 -7.06 -27.88
C ILE A 674 -1.63 -7.30 -26.36
N ILE A 675 -0.82 -6.45 -25.72
CA ILE A 675 -0.58 -6.54 -24.27
C ILE A 675 -1.85 -6.18 -23.49
N GLN A 676 -2.55 -5.12 -23.89
CA GLN A 676 -3.83 -4.75 -23.27
C GLN A 676 -4.88 -5.84 -23.47
N SER A 677 -4.96 -6.47 -24.64
CA SER A 677 -5.91 -7.57 -24.90
C SER A 677 -5.66 -8.80 -24.03
N LEU A 678 -4.41 -9.08 -23.65
CA LEU A 678 -4.06 -10.17 -22.72
C LEU A 678 -4.41 -9.83 -21.25
N ILE A 679 -4.29 -8.56 -20.85
CA ILE A 679 -4.51 -8.12 -19.46
C ILE A 679 -5.95 -7.69 -19.19
N ASN A 680 -6.66 -7.18 -20.21
CA ASN A 680 -7.98 -6.58 -20.09
C ASN A 680 -9.07 -7.51 -19.55
N PRO A 681 -9.11 -8.83 -19.83
CA PRO A 681 -10.08 -9.71 -19.20
C PRO A 681 -10.03 -9.63 -17.67
N LEU A 682 -8.83 -9.60 -17.08
CA LEU A 682 -8.66 -9.43 -15.63
C LEU A 682 -9.12 -8.03 -15.18
N GLY A 683 -8.66 -6.97 -15.85
CA GLY A 683 -9.03 -5.59 -15.52
C GLY A 683 -10.53 -5.30 -15.65
N SER A 684 -11.20 -5.90 -16.64
CA SER A 684 -12.63 -5.72 -16.91
C SER A 684 -13.52 -6.40 -15.86
N VAL A 685 -13.14 -7.58 -15.36
CA VAL A 685 -13.85 -8.26 -14.27
C VAL A 685 -13.79 -7.41 -12.99
N TYR A 686 -12.61 -6.94 -12.60
CA TYR A 686 -12.46 -6.07 -11.42
C TYR A 686 -13.15 -4.71 -11.61
N GLY A 687 -13.07 -4.10 -12.80
CA GLY A 687 -13.70 -2.82 -13.09
C GLY A 687 -15.22 -2.86 -13.10
N ASN A 688 -15.81 -3.92 -13.66
CA ASN A 688 -17.26 -4.10 -13.74
C ASN A 688 -17.89 -4.66 -12.47
N PHE A 689 -17.09 -5.17 -11.53
CA PHE A 689 -17.58 -5.76 -10.29
C PHE A 689 -18.50 -4.81 -9.50
N THR A 690 -18.11 -3.55 -9.36
CA THR A 690 -18.93 -2.51 -8.69
C THR A 690 -20.23 -2.21 -9.44
N LYS A 691 -20.20 -2.20 -10.78
CA LYS A 691 -21.39 -1.98 -11.63
C LYS A 691 -22.41 -3.11 -11.49
N VAL A 692 -21.95 -4.37 -11.43
CA VAL A 692 -22.83 -5.53 -11.21
C VAL A 692 -23.56 -5.44 -9.87
N GLN A 693 -22.86 -4.97 -8.83
CA GLN A 693 -23.49 -4.73 -7.53
C GLN A 693 -24.54 -3.61 -7.61
N ASP A 694 -24.27 -2.51 -8.31
CA ASP A 694 -25.26 -1.42 -8.48
C ASP A 694 -26.55 -1.90 -9.14
N TYR A 695 -26.47 -2.66 -10.24
CA TYR A 695 -27.66 -3.22 -10.88
C TYR A 695 -28.45 -4.15 -9.93
N THR A 696 -27.74 -4.98 -9.17
CA THR A 696 -28.36 -5.89 -8.20
C THR A 696 -29.04 -5.12 -7.07
N HIS A 697 -28.38 -4.08 -6.55
CA HIS A 697 -28.85 -3.25 -5.46
C HIS A 697 -30.08 -2.42 -5.83
N ASP A 698 -30.10 -1.88 -7.05
CA ASP A 698 -31.28 -1.19 -7.57
C ASP A 698 -32.47 -2.14 -7.71
N GLN A 699 -32.26 -3.35 -8.24
CA GLN A 699 -33.31 -4.37 -8.30
C GLN A 699 -33.84 -4.73 -6.91
N MET A 700 -32.96 -4.90 -5.92
CA MET A 700 -33.35 -5.18 -4.54
C MET A 700 -34.20 -4.05 -3.94
N LEU A 701 -33.82 -2.79 -4.16
CA LEU A 701 -34.60 -1.62 -3.73
C LEU A 701 -35.99 -1.59 -4.35
N GLN A 702 -36.10 -1.85 -5.65
CA GLN A 702 -37.40 -1.91 -6.33
C GLN A 702 -38.29 -3.01 -5.72
N TYR A 703 -37.72 -4.19 -5.43
CA TYR A 703 -38.48 -5.26 -4.78
C TYR A 703 -38.85 -4.98 -3.32
N THR A 704 -38.11 -4.12 -2.62
CA THR A 704 -38.50 -3.66 -1.27
C THR A 704 -39.83 -2.95 -1.25
N SER A 705 -40.19 -2.22 -2.32
CA SER A 705 -41.50 -1.57 -2.43
C SER A 705 -42.68 -2.54 -2.42
N LEU A 706 -42.47 -3.82 -2.75
CA LEU A 706 -43.53 -4.83 -2.83
C LEU A 706 -44.01 -5.34 -1.46
N TYR A 707 -43.20 -5.18 -0.41
CA TYR A 707 -43.50 -5.72 0.92
C TYR A 707 -43.42 -4.68 2.04
N PHE A 708 -43.19 -3.41 1.70
CA PHE A 708 -43.04 -2.33 2.66
C PHE A 708 -44.07 -1.23 2.36
N ASP A 709 -45.12 -1.16 3.19
CA ASP A 709 -46.29 -0.30 2.94
C ASP A 709 -46.07 1.20 3.22
N HIS A 710 -44.89 1.58 3.72
CA HIS A 710 -44.54 2.96 4.07
C HIS A 710 -43.55 3.57 3.08
N PRO A 711 -43.49 4.92 2.97
CA PRO A 711 -42.53 5.57 2.08
C PRO A 711 -41.08 5.21 2.42
N VAL A 712 -40.34 4.73 1.43
CA VAL A 712 -38.90 4.51 1.46
C VAL A 712 -38.25 5.49 0.48
N ASP A 713 -37.57 6.49 1.02
CA ASP A 713 -36.87 7.51 0.25
C ASP A 713 -35.38 7.18 0.16
N VAL A 714 -34.83 7.09 -1.05
CA VAL A 714 -33.37 6.97 -1.25
C VAL A 714 -32.81 8.32 -1.69
N VAL A 715 -31.80 8.81 -0.96
CA VAL A 715 -31.08 10.05 -1.27
C VAL A 715 -29.60 9.72 -1.44
N SER A 716 -29.08 9.92 -2.66
CA SER A 716 -27.69 9.62 -3.00
C SER A 716 -26.81 10.86 -3.01
N PHE A 717 -25.63 10.75 -2.41
CA PHE A 717 -24.53 11.70 -2.51
C PHE A 717 -23.36 11.02 -3.21
N GLU A 718 -22.98 11.57 -4.36
CA GLU A 718 -21.98 10.97 -5.23
C GLU A 718 -20.71 11.82 -5.25
N LEU A 719 -19.55 11.15 -5.31
CA LEU A 719 -18.27 11.83 -5.48
C LEU A 719 -18.01 12.05 -6.98
N PHE A 720 -18.03 13.32 -7.40
CA PHE A 720 -17.79 13.73 -8.77
C PHE A 720 -16.32 14.09 -8.97
N TYR A 721 -15.71 13.55 -10.02
CA TYR A 721 -14.36 13.88 -10.46
C TYR A 721 -14.21 13.66 -11.96
N ASP A 722 -13.32 14.42 -12.59
CA ASP A 722 -13.05 14.34 -14.03
C ASP A 722 -12.29 13.03 -14.36
N THR A 723 -12.57 12.43 -15.52
CA THR A 723 -11.82 11.28 -16.03
C THR A 723 -10.36 11.63 -16.32
N GLU A 724 -10.06 12.89 -16.66
CA GLU A 724 -8.70 13.39 -16.83
C GLU A 724 -7.98 13.63 -15.49
N GLN A 725 -8.73 13.83 -14.39
CA GLN A 725 -8.21 14.04 -13.04
C GLN A 725 -8.86 13.07 -12.05
N PRO A 726 -8.62 11.75 -12.20
CA PRO A 726 -9.22 10.76 -11.33
C PRO A 726 -8.71 10.90 -9.91
N ILE A 727 -9.57 10.62 -8.93
CA ILE A 727 -9.14 10.47 -7.53
C ILE A 727 -8.67 9.04 -7.32
N SER A 728 -7.45 8.87 -6.83
CA SER A 728 -6.78 7.60 -6.61
C SER A 728 -7.57 6.69 -5.65
N LEU A 729 -7.60 5.39 -5.97
CA LEU A 729 -8.06 4.35 -5.07
C LEU A 729 -6.88 3.90 -4.19
N SER A 730 -6.58 4.68 -3.16
CA SER A 730 -5.42 4.46 -2.30
C SER A 730 -5.69 4.91 -0.86
N TRP A 731 -4.72 4.65 0.02
CA TRP A 731 -4.70 5.16 1.40
C TRP A 731 -3.90 6.47 1.54
N HIS A 732 -3.78 7.21 0.44
CA HIS A 732 -3.07 8.48 0.33
C HIS A 732 -3.90 9.45 -0.54
N LEU A 733 -3.90 10.74 -0.23
CA LEU A 733 -4.60 11.74 -1.03
C LEU A 733 -3.74 12.99 -1.23
N THR A 734 -3.73 13.46 -2.46
CA THR A 734 -3.06 14.69 -2.90
C THR A 734 -3.86 15.94 -2.52
N SER A 735 -3.25 17.12 -2.59
CA SER A 735 -3.96 18.37 -2.29
C SER A 735 -5.10 18.65 -3.28
N LEU A 736 -4.90 18.36 -4.57
CA LEU A 736 -5.92 18.46 -5.60
C LEU A 736 -7.10 17.51 -5.32
N GLU A 737 -6.83 16.24 -5.00
CA GLU A 737 -7.88 15.26 -4.69
C GLU A 737 -8.68 15.67 -3.45
N LYS A 738 -7.99 16.08 -2.36
CA LYS A 738 -8.64 16.60 -1.14
C LYS A 738 -9.55 17.79 -1.45
N LYS A 739 -9.12 18.68 -2.35
CA LYS A 739 -9.90 19.85 -2.80
C LYS A 739 -11.11 19.46 -3.63
N ASN A 740 -10.98 18.46 -4.51
CA ASN A 740 -12.07 17.92 -5.32
C ASN A 740 -13.14 17.25 -4.43
N ILE A 741 -12.72 16.42 -3.46
CA ILE A 741 -13.62 15.79 -2.48
C ILE A 741 -14.41 16.86 -1.70
N LYS A 742 -13.73 17.92 -1.22
CA LYS A 742 -14.37 19.04 -0.51
C LYS A 742 -15.45 19.72 -1.34
N ARG A 743 -15.19 19.94 -2.63
CA ARG A 743 -16.08 20.66 -3.55
C ARG A 743 -17.25 19.81 -4.03
N SER A 744 -17.09 18.49 -4.08
CA SER A 744 -18.12 17.57 -4.60
C SER A 744 -19.46 17.71 -3.90
N VAL A 745 -19.49 18.08 -2.61
CA VAL A 745 -20.74 18.30 -1.87
C VAL A 745 -21.61 19.42 -2.46
N HIS A 746 -21.01 20.36 -3.19
CA HIS A 746 -21.69 21.49 -3.83
C HIS A 746 -22.04 21.21 -5.30
N HIS A 747 -21.76 20.01 -5.82
CA HIS A 747 -22.14 19.63 -7.18
C HIS A 747 -23.68 19.73 -7.38
N PRO A 748 -24.20 20.17 -8.55
CA PRO A 748 -25.64 20.37 -8.74
C PRO A 748 -26.52 19.17 -8.37
N LYS A 749 -26.11 17.95 -8.76
CA LYS A 749 -26.81 16.70 -8.36
C LYS A 749 -26.85 16.53 -6.84
N ASN A 750 -25.72 16.76 -6.16
CA ASN A 750 -25.66 16.67 -4.69
C ASN A 750 -26.46 17.80 -4.03
N ALA A 751 -26.49 19.00 -4.59
CA ALA A 751 -27.29 20.11 -4.08
C ALA A 751 -28.81 19.83 -4.17
N GLU A 752 -29.25 19.12 -5.20
CA GLU A 752 -30.62 18.61 -5.31
C GLU A 752 -30.91 17.55 -4.24
N SER A 753 -30.01 16.57 -4.06
CA SER A 753 -30.08 15.59 -2.97
C SER A 753 -30.11 16.26 -1.60
N THR A 754 -29.33 17.32 -1.36
CA THR A 754 -29.35 18.11 -0.12
C THR A 754 -30.72 18.75 0.10
N LYS A 755 -31.33 19.36 -0.93
CA LYS A 755 -32.68 19.95 -0.84
C LYS A 755 -33.71 18.88 -0.50
N ARG A 756 -33.63 17.71 -1.14
CA ARG A 756 -34.53 16.58 -0.87
C ARG A 756 -34.37 16.06 0.56
N LEU A 757 -33.14 15.82 1.02
CA LEU A 757 -32.86 15.38 2.39
C LEU A 757 -33.43 16.36 3.42
N ARG A 758 -33.22 17.67 3.21
CA ARG A 758 -33.77 18.71 4.08
C ARG A 758 -35.29 18.71 4.11
N ALA A 759 -35.95 18.54 2.96
CA ALA A 759 -37.41 18.46 2.90
C ALA A 759 -37.95 17.23 3.64
N LEU A 760 -37.25 16.10 3.56
CA LEU A 760 -37.63 14.85 4.24
C LEU A 760 -37.45 14.92 5.75
N LEU A 761 -36.42 15.61 6.24
CA LEU A 761 -36.09 15.68 7.67
C LEU A 761 -36.60 16.94 8.39
N ALA A 762 -37.06 17.96 7.66
CA ALA A 762 -37.82 19.08 8.23
C ALA A 762 -39.25 18.68 8.63
N GLN A 763 -39.70 17.51 8.16
CA GLN A 763 -40.89 16.84 8.66
C GLN A 763 -40.61 16.08 9.95
#